data_AF-A0A662GEC1-F1
#
_entry.id   AF-A0A662GEC1-F1
#
_cell.length_a   1.000
_cell.length_b   1.000
_cell.length_c   1.000
_cell.angle_alpha   90.00
_cell.angle_beta   90.00
_cell.angle_gamma   90.00
#
_symmetry.space_group_name_H-M   'P 1'
#
loop_
_entity.id
_entity.type
_entity.pdbx_description
1 polymer ?
#
loop_
_entity_poly.entity_id
_entity_poly.type
_entity_poly.pdbx_seq_one_letter_code
_entity_poly.pdbx_strand_id
1 'polypeptide(L)'
;MLGFKEDWINIIGNINLSFLQRGWKWDKFQIEDLSKHKLINNLVDAFNAGFKNISPNILEKLSGLKLQIYFYNGGRNILEVSKNIIKINAMAFENISKEELIPIFNLFSIYISYILTGFDEKFVLKKCLEAYKKYDFKERKIVKFFLKRDDIDNIFFIFLENSLKGDVDRWITWLISQSRKKYAYDVERVRDILRKYGGDIYSTRCRNDLYRVIKQSYNDRLEEENIVNLIKMARERGEDIVYMRLGRASMVIGYLLAASKSYKINEKFKNIVEDLLKFLLDNNLYEIYSPALRFKKILGDKWISEAYFIRIRDMILRRLENYRGKVEKNLRKARDEGRLSGDQYIRKLDELNRLHLRINQFLEDISEAFYNSRYKYNAYVFFGQRISPMGASKIAYVNEILKAYAGPEFGLDKYIAEGGMNIHATPSLTALKYVDYWIEALPLFIHEIGEGRYEIDYENMETAIRMMAPYWAMNIENSLKEGRNPPTFIVVTTQSYNMTNLVKYWLEEEMANYNIVKAYGLEDEVKELVKKYRRNMIMYAKTAIEDMHYHEALKMELSKGFSEERALLNIILKDKDFRREVAKIALIKEYNLDKDVERYVKNGLSVIQAREKVLSEYGLDSSTLKLTKDSKIKLIDLTYRYIRDHIELALSTARKEVIAKHGLLKELDKYRYEAVGERKAYNLVYAPSRVDLGPHEIESVIAFGQPLGPFDLEAGRAAQKLFEKINISEEGAYIFPNPASAEGQKTLENASRDDNYAFANLIALSAEAMGANAYSIISYINMRPTHLILWPGRGYGGFCVPKDGLFVSYVLSLKSEDVLEKIGVPRYLHPYIINLVEELLSSRWDYEDVLEWQEMVEEKIKKVLKDFSTTGIYIDGVKNIIDIVSKLGSPVSPWKKYLRDIAKKLYEERYIPSRLVNNFMPYHTAALIYHALERARERNPNVHDFKEFSVGIQASYKPGVQDSRLSTEFELFLALTKSDERLNRMRWRWLREIVHKYLDKYDVPGEIRVIDPLIDVDSWLFDSSIRLKNGAEKIKMFLLENIPGISEDDIILNLEKFGVDFLEWIIGIDSNGGEIKIKDRPRIILNLSQKILMDFGLSKKDIEENFKKYGIAFSKWPQLKSIK
;
A
#
# COMPACT_ATOMS: atom_id res chain seq x y z
N MET A 1 -26.94 -20.68 20.96
CA MET A 1 -27.41 -21.90 21.64
C MET A 1 -28.30 -22.68 20.68
N LEU A 2 -28.30 -24.00 20.85
CA LEU A 2 -28.70 -25.06 19.91
C LEU A 2 -30.18 -25.04 19.48
N GLY A 3 -30.42 -25.56 18.28
CA GLY A 3 -31.77 -25.84 17.77
C GLY A 3 -31.83 -26.48 16.38
N PHE A 4 -30.89 -27.37 16.04
CA PHE A 4 -31.14 -28.36 14.98
C PHE A 4 -32.00 -29.47 15.60
N LYS A 5 -33.25 -29.59 15.17
CA LYS A 5 -34.01 -30.83 15.33
C LYS A 5 -34.03 -31.55 13.99
N GLU A 6 -33.39 -32.70 14.01
CA GLU A 6 -33.66 -33.84 13.15
C GLU A 6 -35.16 -34.13 13.18
N ASP A 7 -35.74 -34.39 12.01
CA ASP A 7 -36.72 -35.46 11.84
C ASP A 7 -36.37 -36.16 10.54
N TRP A 8 -35.57 -37.22 10.68
CA TRP A 8 -35.37 -38.25 9.69
C TRP A 8 -36.63 -39.11 9.63
N ILE A 9 -37.34 -39.09 8.50
CA ILE A 9 -38.22 -40.19 8.12
C ILE A 9 -37.53 -41.00 7.04
N ASN A 10 -37.15 -42.22 7.45
CA ASN A 10 -36.77 -43.35 6.61
C ASN A 10 -37.79 -43.59 5.49
N ILE A 11 -37.34 -43.68 4.23
CA ILE A 11 -37.64 -44.81 3.33
C ILE A 11 -36.33 -45.18 2.61
N ILE A 12 -35.88 -46.39 2.88
CA ILE A 12 -34.72 -47.07 2.28
C ILE A 12 -35.11 -47.58 0.89
N GLY A 13 -34.30 -47.24 -0.11
CA GLY A 13 -34.26 -47.91 -1.41
C GLY A 13 -32.80 -48.20 -1.78
N ASN A 14 -32.31 -49.37 -1.40
CA ASN A 14 -30.99 -49.86 -1.80
C ASN A 14 -30.96 -50.12 -3.30
N ILE A 15 -30.05 -49.50 -4.05
CA ILE A 15 -29.74 -49.93 -5.42
C ILE A 15 -28.26 -50.33 -5.50
N ASN A 16 -28.05 -51.55 -5.99
CA ASN A 16 -26.79 -52.21 -6.30
C ASN A 16 -26.71 -52.27 -7.84
N LEU A 17 -25.62 -51.81 -8.47
CA LEU A 17 -25.51 -51.75 -9.93
C LEU A 17 -24.19 -52.33 -10.43
N SER A 18 -24.29 -53.53 -10.99
CA SER A 18 -23.25 -54.22 -11.75
C SER A 18 -23.22 -53.73 -13.20
N PHE A 19 -22.04 -53.26 -13.59
CA PHE A 19 -21.40 -53.11 -14.91
C PHE A 19 -22.20 -53.16 -16.23
N LEU A 20 -21.98 -52.07 -17.00
CA LEU A 20 -21.74 -51.99 -18.46
C LEU A 20 -22.23 -53.17 -19.32
N GLN A 21 -23.52 -53.18 -19.67
CA GLN A 21 -23.97 -53.61 -21.01
C GLN A 21 -25.48 -53.40 -21.29
N ARG A 22 -26.27 -52.86 -20.36
CA ARG A 22 -27.68 -52.52 -20.61
C ARG A 22 -27.96 -51.11 -20.09
N GLY A 23 -28.65 -50.30 -20.90
CA GLY A 23 -28.86 -48.87 -20.65
C GLY A 23 -29.35 -48.54 -19.24
N TRP A 24 -28.98 -47.34 -18.77
CA TRP A 24 -29.29 -46.82 -17.44
C TRP A 24 -30.79 -46.95 -17.16
N LYS A 25 -31.19 -47.80 -16.21
CA LYS A 25 -32.56 -47.85 -15.67
C LYS A 25 -32.52 -47.38 -14.22
N TRP A 26 -33.26 -46.30 -13.96
CA TRP A 26 -33.45 -45.73 -12.63
C TRP A 26 -34.77 -46.26 -12.06
N ASP A 27 -34.78 -46.81 -10.84
CA ASP A 27 -36.01 -47.29 -10.22
C ASP A 27 -36.76 -46.16 -9.49
N LYS A 28 -38.05 -46.06 -9.83
CA LYS A 28 -39.20 -45.37 -9.19
C LYS A 28 -38.92 -44.18 -8.26
N PHE A 29 -39.26 -42.99 -8.75
CA PHE A 29 -39.58 -41.83 -7.90
C PHE A 29 -40.96 -42.02 -7.25
N GLN A 30 -41.09 -41.83 -5.93
CA GLN A 30 -42.40 -41.53 -5.32
C GLN A 30 -42.69 -40.05 -5.57
N ILE A 31 -43.58 -39.77 -6.51
CA ILE A 31 -44.04 -38.42 -6.86
C ILE A 31 -45.50 -38.31 -6.41
N GLU A 32 -45.79 -37.49 -5.42
CA GLU A 32 -47.16 -37.30 -4.88
C GLU A 32 -48.05 -36.44 -5.81
N ASP A 33 -47.50 -35.87 -6.90
CA ASP A 33 -48.22 -35.01 -7.86
C ASP A 33 -48.02 -35.48 -9.32
N LEU A 34 -49.07 -36.11 -9.88
CA LEU A 34 -49.09 -36.69 -11.24
C LEU A 34 -48.80 -35.67 -12.35
N SER A 35 -49.03 -34.37 -12.12
CA SER A 35 -48.78 -33.31 -13.11
C SER A 35 -47.28 -33.06 -13.37
N LYS A 36 -46.41 -33.40 -12.40
CA LYS A 36 -44.95 -33.17 -12.45
C LYS A 36 -44.16 -34.41 -12.93
N HIS A 37 -44.84 -35.54 -13.12
CA HIS A 37 -44.22 -36.80 -13.55
C HIS A 37 -43.58 -36.70 -14.95
N LYS A 38 -44.14 -35.91 -15.86
CA LYS A 38 -43.60 -35.67 -17.21
C LYS A 38 -42.34 -34.80 -17.19
N LEU A 39 -42.33 -33.74 -16.37
CA LEU A 39 -41.16 -32.86 -16.20
C LEU A 39 -39.98 -33.62 -15.60
N ILE A 40 -40.20 -34.37 -14.52
CA ILE A 40 -39.15 -35.17 -13.87
C ILE A 40 -38.60 -36.22 -14.84
N ASN A 41 -39.45 -36.92 -15.59
CA ASN A 41 -38.99 -37.87 -16.61
C ASN A 41 -38.13 -37.21 -17.70
N ASN A 42 -38.53 -36.03 -18.19
CA ASN A 42 -37.75 -35.27 -19.17
C ASN A 42 -36.38 -34.82 -18.60
N LEU A 43 -36.33 -34.38 -17.34
CA LEU A 43 -35.09 -33.99 -16.67
C LEU A 43 -34.15 -35.20 -16.48
N VAL A 44 -34.69 -36.35 -16.09
CA VAL A 44 -33.93 -37.60 -15.96
C VAL A 44 -33.37 -38.06 -17.31
N ASP A 45 -34.17 -37.98 -18.37
CA ASP A 45 -33.72 -38.33 -19.72
C ASP A 45 -32.62 -37.40 -20.23
N ALA A 46 -32.76 -36.08 -20.01
CA ALA A 46 -31.73 -35.10 -20.38
C ALA A 46 -30.43 -35.31 -19.57
N PHE A 47 -30.54 -35.61 -18.27
CA PHE A 47 -29.41 -35.97 -17.41
C PHE A 47 -28.68 -37.21 -17.94
N ASN A 48 -29.41 -38.28 -18.27
CA ASN A 48 -28.83 -39.48 -18.88
C ASN A 48 -28.15 -39.20 -20.23
N ALA A 49 -28.75 -38.34 -21.06
CA ALA A 49 -28.17 -37.95 -22.34
C ALA A 49 -26.84 -37.20 -22.16
N GLY A 50 -26.73 -36.33 -21.15
CA GLY A 50 -25.50 -35.62 -20.83
C GLY A 50 -24.34 -36.54 -20.41
N PHE A 51 -24.61 -37.58 -19.61
CA PHE A 51 -23.58 -38.53 -19.16
C PHE A 51 -23.00 -39.39 -20.30
N LYS A 52 -23.73 -39.59 -21.40
CA LYS A 52 -23.22 -40.30 -22.59
C LYS A 52 -22.05 -39.57 -23.27
N ASN A 53 -21.91 -38.27 -23.03
CA ASN A 53 -20.87 -37.43 -23.64
C ASN A 53 -19.61 -37.31 -22.76
N ILE A 54 -19.54 -38.01 -21.62
CA ILE A 54 -18.39 -37.99 -20.70
C ILE A 54 -17.34 -39.01 -21.11
N SER A 55 -16.05 -38.66 -20.93
CA SER A 55 -14.93 -39.54 -21.25
C SER A 55 -15.01 -40.88 -20.48
N PRO A 56 -14.72 -42.03 -21.14
CA PRO A 56 -14.72 -43.34 -20.50
C PRO A 56 -13.88 -43.41 -19.22
N ASN A 57 -12.70 -42.79 -19.19
CA ASN A 57 -11.80 -42.79 -18.02
C ASN A 57 -12.41 -42.07 -16.80
N ILE A 58 -13.23 -41.04 -17.03
CA ILE A 58 -13.93 -40.32 -15.95
C ILE A 58 -15.10 -41.16 -15.44
N LEU A 59 -15.85 -41.79 -16.35
CA LEU A 59 -16.93 -42.70 -16.00
C LEU A 59 -16.43 -43.91 -15.20
N GLU A 60 -15.23 -44.43 -15.53
CA GLU A 60 -14.60 -45.50 -14.78
C GLU A 60 -14.24 -45.07 -13.34
N LYS A 61 -13.70 -43.86 -13.15
CA LYS A 61 -13.44 -43.29 -11.81
C LYS A 61 -14.71 -43.06 -10.99
N LEU A 62 -15.86 -42.90 -11.65
CA LEU A 62 -17.17 -42.77 -11.01
C LEU A 62 -17.84 -44.13 -10.76
N SER A 63 -17.28 -45.22 -11.27
CA SER A 63 -17.83 -46.56 -11.12
C SER A 63 -17.95 -46.95 -9.63
N GLY A 64 -19.15 -47.31 -9.20
CA GLY A 64 -19.45 -47.69 -7.82
C GLY A 64 -19.86 -46.55 -6.87
N LEU A 65 -19.82 -45.28 -7.31
CA LEU A 65 -20.34 -44.15 -6.54
C LEU A 65 -21.88 -44.12 -6.57
N LYS A 66 -22.52 -44.26 -5.41
CA LYS A 66 -23.98 -44.06 -5.28
C LYS A 66 -24.30 -42.57 -5.18
N LEU A 67 -24.96 -42.03 -6.21
CA LEU A 67 -25.41 -40.64 -6.25
C LEU A 67 -26.86 -40.54 -5.81
N GLN A 68 -27.15 -39.56 -4.95
CA GLN A 68 -28.51 -39.18 -4.56
C GLN A 68 -28.87 -37.89 -5.27
N ILE A 69 -29.89 -37.96 -6.14
CA ILE A 69 -30.38 -36.80 -6.90
C ILE A 69 -31.71 -36.34 -6.31
N TYR A 70 -31.76 -35.11 -5.84
CA TYR A 70 -32.96 -34.48 -5.29
C TYR A 70 -33.46 -33.39 -6.23
N PHE A 71 -34.70 -33.52 -6.67
CA PHE A 71 -35.42 -32.44 -7.35
C PHE A 71 -36.22 -31.67 -6.31
N TYR A 72 -36.02 -30.36 -6.24
CA TYR A 72 -36.71 -29.50 -5.28
C TYR A 72 -37.36 -28.31 -5.99
N ASN A 73 -38.33 -27.69 -5.33
CA ASN A 73 -39.07 -26.54 -5.84
C ASN A 73 -38.73 -25.30 -5.01
N GLY A 74 -38.22 -24.25 -5.68
CA GLY A 74 -37.96 -22.95 -5.08
C GLY A 74 -36.49 -22.70 -4.72
N GLY A 75 -36.02 -21.46 -4.92
CA GLY A 75 -34.62 -21.06 -4.74
C GLY A 75 -33.97 -20.56 -6.04
N ARG A 76 -32.92 -19.76 -5.94
CA ARG A 76 -32.19 -19.21 -7.12
C ARG A 76 -31.12 -20.15 -7.67
N ASN A 77 -30.68 -21.15 -6.89
CA ASN A 77 -29.65 -22.09 -7.32
C ASN A 77 -30.25 -23.16 -8.25
N ILE A 78 -29.71 -23.32 -9.46
CA ILE A 78 -30.20 -24.32 -10.41
C ILE A 78 -29.64 -25.71 -10.10
N LEU A 79 -28.37 -25.79 -9.71
CA LEU A 79 -27.63 -27.02 -9.44
C LEU A 79 -26.77 -26.84 -8.18
N GLU A 80 -26.88 -27.77 -7.23
CA GLU A 80 -25.96 -27.89 -6.10
C GLU A 80 -25.35 -29.29 -6.07
N VAL A 81 -24.02 -29.36 -5.90
CA VAL A 81 -23.29 -30.63 -5.80
C VAL A 81 -22.52 -30.64 -4.49
N SER A 82 -22.84 -31.58 -3.62
CA SER A 82 -22.16 -31.75 -2.33
C SER A 82 -21.88 -33.22 -2.07
N LYS A 83 -20.59 -33.59 -2.17
CA LYS A 83 -20.16 -35.00 -2.13
C LYS A 83 -21.02 -35.81 -3.12
N ASN A 84 -21.67 -36.86 -2.68
CA ASN A 84 -22.52 -37.76 -3.45
C ASN A 84 -23.99 -37.31 -3.56
N ILE A 85 -24.32 -36.08 -3.14
CA ILE A 85 -25.67 -35.50 -3.21
C ILE A 85 -25.70 -34.42 -4.30
N ILE A 86 -26.68 -34.52 -5.19
CA ILE A 86 -26.94 -33.56 -6.27
C ILE A 86 -28.35 -33.01 -6.06
N LYS A 87 -28.51 -31.69 -5.99
CA LYS A 87 -29.82 -31.04 -5.92
C LYS A 87 -30.06 -30.22 -7.17
N ILE A 88 -31.23 -30.37 -7.78
CA ILE A 88 -31.63 -29.65 -9.00
C ILE A 88 -32.97 -28.96 -8.74
N ASN A 89 -33.05 -27.65 -9.00
CA ASN A 89 -34.32 -26.93 -8.91
C ASN A 89 -35.18 -27.25 -10.14
N ALA A 90 -36.24 -28.04 -9.95
CA ALA A 90 -37.07 -28.51 -11.06
C ALA A 90 -37.88 -27.38 -11.71
N MET A 91 -38.29 -26.36 -10.94
CA MET A 91 -39.11 -25.23 -11.43
C MET A 91 -38.34 -24.35 -12.43
N ALA A 92 -37.01 -24.31 -12.35
CA ALA A 92 -36.18 -23.56 -13.31
C ALA A 92 -36.36 -24.08 -14.75
N PHE A 93 -36.79 -25.33 -14.92
CA PHE A 93 -36.93 -26.00 -16.22
C PHE A 93 -38.39 -26.14 -16.68
N GLU A 94 -39.33 -25.55 -15.95
CA GLU A 94 -40.73 -25.54 -16.34
C GLU A 94 -40.89 -24.83 -17.70
N ASN A 95 -41.66 -25.43 -18.60
CA ASN A 95 -41.89 -24.98 -19.99
C ASN A 95 -40.69 -25.09 -20.96
N ILE A 96 -39.65 -25.88 -20.64
CA ILE A 96 -38.56 -26.19 -21.58
C ILE A 96 -38.79 -27.56 -22.22
N SER A 97 -38.66 -27.66 -23.55
CA SER A 97 -38.82 -28.93 -24.26
C SER A 97 -37.69 -29.91 -23.92
N LYS A 98 -37.93 -31.22 -24.09
CA LYS A 98 -36.94 -32.27 -23.81
C LYS A 98 -35.66 -32.07 -24.62
N GLU A 99 -35.78 -31.69 -25.88
CA GLU A 99 -34.66 -31.44 -26.79
C GLU A 99 -33.83 -30.22 -26.36
N GLU A 100 -34.47 -29.20 -25.80
CA GLU A 100 -33.81 -27.99 -25.30
C GLU A 100 -33.08 -28.22 -23.95
N LEU A 101 -33.49 -29.22 -23.17
CA LEU A 101 -32.82 -29.58 -21.92
C LEU A 101 -31.44 -30.22 -22.15
N ILE A 102 -31.25 -30.95 -23.26
CA ILE A 102 -30.03 -31.73 -23.55
C ILE A 102 -28.75 -30.87 -23.47
N PRO A 103 -28.62 -29.73 -24.18
CA PRO A 103 -27.40 -28.92 -24.11
C PRO A 103 -27.14 -28.32 -22.72
N ILE A 104 -28.17 -28.05 -21.91
CA ILE A 104 -28.00 -27.54 -20.54
C ILE A 104 -27.48 -28.67 -19.62
N PHE A 105 -28.13 -29.83 -19.68
CA PHE A 105 -27.78 -30.99 -18.86
C PHE A 105 -26.45 -31.63 -19.25
N ASN A 106 -25.98 -31.44 -20.49
CA ASN A 106 -24.64 -31.83 -20.90
C ASN A 106 -23.57 -31.03 -20.13
N LEU A 107 -23.72 -29.71 -19.97
CA LEU A 107 -22.83 -28.91 -19.12
C LEU A 107 -22.88 -29.34 -17.65
N PHE A 108 -24.07 -29.64 -17.12
CA PHE A 108 -24.22 -30.15 -15.75
C PHE A 108 -23.54 -31.50 -15.57
N SER A 109 -23.69 -32.40 -16.53
CA SER A 109 -23.09 -33.74 -16.48
C SER A 109 -21.56 -33.66 -16.48
N ILE A 110 -20.98 -32.74 -17.26
CA ILE A 110 -19.54 -32.47 -17.23
C ILE A 110 -19.13 -31.93 -15.87
N TYR A 111 -19.83 -30.91 -15.37
CA TYR A 111 -19.50 -30.30 -14.08
C TYR A 111 -19.51 -31.34 -12.94
N ILE A 112 -20.62 -32.08 -12.84
CA ILE A 112 -20.84 -33.12 -11.82
C ILE A 112 -19.77 -34.22 -11.93
N SER A 113 -19.55 -34.76 -13.13
CA SER A 113 -18.63 -35.89 -13.32
C SER A 113 -17.20 -35.57 -12.91
N TYR A 114 -16.71 -34.38 -13.27
CA TYR A 114 -15.34 -33.99 -12.97
C TYR A 114 -15.16 -33.53 -11.51
N ILE A 115 -16.15 -32.86 -10.90
CA ILE A 115 -16.08 -32.50 -9.47
C ILE A 115 -16.08 -33.75 -8.58
N LEU A 116 -16.93 -34.72 -8.87
CA LEU A 116 -17.03 -35.96 -8.09
C LEU A 116 -15.78 -36.85 -8.19
N THR A 117 -15.04 -36.75 -9.29
CA THR A 117 -13.75 -37.43 -9.46
C THR A 117 -12.58 -36.71 -8.79
N GLY A 118 -12.84 -35.58 -8.12
CA GLY A 118 -11.86 -34.86 -7.30
C GLY A 118 -10.98 -33.89 -8.08
N PHE A 119 -11.33 -33.52 -9.31
CA PHE A 119 -10.65 -32.45 -10.03
C PHE A 119 -10.95 -31.08 -9.42
N ASP A 120 -10.03 -30.14 -9.61
CA ASP A 120 -10.23 -28.78 -9.13
C ASP A 120 -11.32 -28.05 -9.92
N GLU A 121 -12.03 -27.14 -9.24
CA GLU A 121 -13.16 -26.42 -9.81
C GLU A 121 -12.79 -25.60 -11.05
N LYS A 122 -11.57 -25.05 -11.13
CA LYS A 122 -11.13 -24.31 -12.32
C LYS A 122 -11.00 -25.24 -13.51
N PHE A 123 -10.38 -26.40 -13.34
CA PHE A 123 -10.26 -27.42 -14.37
C PHE A 123 -11.63 -27.88 -14.87
N VAL A 124 -12.59 -28.10 -13.96
CA VAL A 124 -13.95 -28.49 -14.33
C VAL A 124 -14.64 -27.40 -15.16
N LEU A 125 -14.52 -26.13 -14.76
CA LEU A 125 -15.10 -25.02 -15.50
C LEU A 125 -14.44 -24.84 -16.88
N LYS A 126 -13.13 -25.10 -17.02
CA LYS A 126 -12.46 -25.18 -18.34
C LYS A 126 -13.11 -26.24 -19.22
N LYS A 127 -13.38 -27.44 -18.68
CA LYS A 127 -14.05 -28.51 -19.43
C LYS A 127 -15.49 -28.16 -19.82
N CYS A 128 -16.24 -27.49 -18.96
CA CYS A 128 -17.56 -26.98 -19.30
C CYS A 128 -17.49 -25.97 -20.45
N LEU A 129 -16.53 -25.04 -20.42
CA LEU A 129 -16.33 -24.06 -21.48
C LEU A 129 -15.88 -24.71 -22.80
N GLU A 130 -14.98 -25.69 -22.75
CA GLU A 130 -14.56 -26.46 -23.93
C GLU A 130 -15.76 -27.14 -24.60
N ALA A 131 -16.67 -27.71 -23.82
CA ALA A 131 -17.90 -28.30 -24.35
C ALA A 131 -18.84 -27.23 -24.94
N TYR A 132 -19.06 -26.12 -24.23
CA TYR A 132 -19.88 -25.01 -24.73
C TYR A 132 -19.33 -24.41 -26.04
N LYS A 133 -18.00 -24.34 -26.20
CA LYS A 133 -17.35 -23.91 -27.45
C LYS A 133 -17.62 -24.84 -28.62
N LYS A 134 -17.95 -26.11 -28.38
CA LYS A 134 -18.32 -27.08 -29.43
C LYS A 134 -19.79 -27.01 -29.83
N TYR A 135 -20.64 -26.34 -29.05
CA TYR A 135 -22.07 -26.23 -29.36
C TYR A 135 -22.30 -25.44 -30.64
N ASP A 136 -23.28 -25.90 -31.42
CA ASP A 136 -23.74 -25.21 -32.62
C ASP A 136 -24.52 -23.93 -32.29
N PHE A 137 -24.93 -23.17 -33.31
CA PHE A 137 -25.66 -21.91 -33.09
C PHE A 137 -26.99 -22.11 -32.35
N LYS A 138 -27.71 -23.21 -32.62
CA LYS A 138 -29.01 -23.50 -32.02
C LYS A 138 -28.84 -23.88 -30.55
N GLU A 139 -27.92 -24.78 -30.25
CA GLU A 139 -27.57 -25.21 -28.89
C GLU A 139 -27.09 -24.03 -28.03
N ARG A 140 -26.21 -23.17 -28.57
CA ARG A 140 -25.79 -21.96 -27.85
C ARG A 140 -26.96 -21.02 -27.60
N LYS A 141 -27.84 -20.83 -28.58
CA LYS A 141 -29.03 -19.97 -28.44
C LYS A 141 -29.95 -20.48 -27.32
N ILE A 142 -30.15 -21.79 -27.22
CA ILE A 142 -30.94 -22.43 -26.16
C ILE A 142 -30.34 -22.13 -24.79
N VAL A 143 -29.03 -22.41 -24.61
CA VAL A 143 -28.34 -22.15 -23.33
C VAL A 143 -28.37 -20.66 -22.98
N LYS A 144 -28.15 -19.76 -23.95
CA LYS A 144 -28.22 -18.31 -23.71
C LYS A 144 -29.61 -17.85 -23.32
N PHE A 145 -30.67 -18.35 -23.97
CA PHE A 145 -32.04 -17.99 -23.64
C PHE A 145 -32.41 -18.46 -22.23
N PHE A 146 -32.02 -19.68 -21.88
CA PHE A 146 -32.21 -20.22 -20.54
C PHE A 146 -31.54 -19.37 -19.46
N LEU A 147 -30.24 -19.09 -19.61
CA LEU A 147 -29.47 -18.35 -18.59
C LEU A 147 -29.78 -16.84 -18.51
N LYS A 148 -30.61 -16.30 -19.42
CA LYS A 148 -31.04 -14.91 -19.44
C LYS A 148 -32.39 -14.66 -18.77
N ARG A 149 -33.08 -15.70 -18.31
CA ARG A 149 -34.37 -15.54 -17.64
C ARG A 149 -34.19 -14.78 -16.31
N ASP A 150 -35.15 -13.94 -15.96
CA ASP A 150 -35.08 -13.08 -14.76
C ASP A 150 -35.10 -13.87 -13.43
N ASP A 151 -35.53 -15.13 -13.47
CA ASP A 151 -35.52 -16.05 -12.32
C ASP A 151 -34.18 -16.77 -12.12
N ILE A 152 -33.21 -16.56 -13.02
CA ILE A 152 -31.89 -17.19 -13.01
C ILE A 152 -30.81 -16.13 -12.85
N ASP A 153 -29.81 -16.42 -12.01
CA ASP A 153 -28.65 -15.54 -11.88
C ASP A 153 -27.82 -15.51 -13.17
N ASN A 154 -27.62 -14.31 -13.73
CA ASN A 154 -26.95 -14.10 -15.00
C ASN A 154 -25.41 -14.26 -14.92
N ILE A 155 -24.83 -14.52 -13.75
CA ILE A 155 -23.38 -14.67 -13.57
C ILE A 155 -22.80 -15.74 -14.50
N PHE A 156 -23.42 -16.93 -14.61
CA PHE A 156 -22.91 -17.99 -15.48
C PHE A 156 -23.01 -17.63 -16.97
N PHE A 157 -24.05 -16.89 -17.36
CA PHE A 157 -24.17 -16.33 -18.71
C PHE A 157 -23.05 -15.32 -19.00
N ILE A 158 -22.79 -14.40 -18.08
CA ILE A 158 -21.70 -13.42 -18.18
C ILE A 158 -20.36 -14.14 -18.35
N PHE A 159 -20.12 -15.18 -17.55
CA PHE A 159 -18.92 -16.03 -17.66
C PHE A 159 -18.77 -16.62 -19.07
N LEU A 160 -19.81 -17.29 -19.60
CA LEU A 160 -19.75 -17.92 -20.93
C LEU A 160 -19.48 -16.89 -22.03
N GLU A 161 -20.21 -15.78 -22.07
CA GLU A 161 -20.06 -14.77 -23.12
C GLU A 161 -18.69 -14.11 -23.12
N ASN A 162 -18.17 -13.77 -21.93
CA ASN A 162 -16.89 -13.09 -21.84
C ASN A 162 -15.70 -14.05 -21.98
N SER A 163 -15.82 -15.31 -21.56
CA SER A 163 -14.78 -16.33 -21.76
C SER A 163 -14.60 -16.73 -23.24
N LEU A 164 -15.57 -16.40 -24.11
CA LEU A 164 -15.41 -16.54 -25.55
C LEU A 164 -14.58 -15.40 -26.18
N LYS A 165 -14.47 -14.25 -25.51
CA LYS A 165 -13.86 -13.02 -26.04
C LYS A 165 -12.59 -12.57 -25.31
N GLY A 166 -12.29 -13.15 -24.16
CA GLY A 166 -11.19 -12.69 -23.30
C GLY A 166 -10.50 -13.82 -22.54
N ASP A 167 -9.74 -13.44 -21.52
CA ASP A 167 -8.96 -14.36 -20.68
C ASP A 167 -9.88 -15.33 -19.91
N VAL A 168 -9.83 -16.59 -20.32
CA VAL A 168 -10.61 -17.70 -19.75
C VAL A 168 -10.28 -17.91 -18.28
N ASP A 169 -9.00 -17.86 -17.89
CA ASP A 169 -8.58 -18.17 -16.53
C ASP A 169 -9.08 -17.10 -15.54
N ARG A 170 -9.03 -15.83 -15.95
CA ARG A 170 -9.60 -14.72 -15.18
C ARG A 170 -11.11 -14.86 -15.02
N TRP A 171 -11.84 -15.21 -16.08
CA TRP A 171 -13.30 -15.36 -16.01
C TRP A 171 -13.78 -16.58 -15.22
N ILE A 172 -13.01 -17.67 -15.24
CA ILE A 172 -13.23 -18.81 -14.33
C ILE A 172 -13.07 -18.35 -12.87
N THR A 173 -11.99 -17.62 -12.58
CA THR A 173 -11.76 -17.08 -11.24
C THR A 173 -12.83 -16.08 -10.83
N TRP A 174 -13.29 -15.25 -11.76
CA TRP A 174 -14.43 -14.36 -11.54
C TRP A 174 -15.68 -15.15 -11.19
N LEU A 175 -16.06 -16.17 -11.96
CA LEU A 175 -17.24 -17.00 -11.69
C LEU A 175 -17.19 -17.64 -10.30
N ILE A 176 -16.05 -18.25 -9.95
CA ILE A 176 -15.82 -18.85 -8.62
C ILE A 176 -15.91 -17.79 -7.52
N SER A 177 -15.35 -16.60 -7.77
CA SER A 177 -15.44 -15.47 -6.84
C SER A 177 -16.89 -15.06 -6.61
N GLN A 178 -17.67 -14.89 -7.68
CA GLN A 178 -19.06 -14.43 -7.60
C GLN A 178 -19.99 -15.46 -6.95
N SER A 179 -19.71 -16.76 -7.09
CA SER A 179 -20.51 -17.81 -6.44
C SER A 179 -20.22 -17.93 -4.94
N ARG A 180 -19.03 -17.52 -4.49
CA ARG A 180 -18.60 -17.62 -3.08
C ARG A 180 -18.85 -16.35 -2.27
N LYS A 181 -18.85 -15.18 -2.93
CA LYS A 181 -18.89 -13.88 -2.25
C LYS A 181 -20.27 -13.26 -2.35
N LYS A 182 -20.72 -12.67 -1.26
CA LYS A 182 -21.80 -11.67 -1.29
C LYS A 182 -21.17 -10.28 -1.30
N TYR A 183 -21.91 -9.28 -1.73
CA TYR A 183 -21.45 -7.90 -1.73
C TYR A 183 -22.37 -7.05 -0.87
N ALA A 184 -21.76 -6.21 -0.04
CA ALA A 184 -22.46 -5.28 0.81
C ALA A 184 -22.95 -4.02 0.07
N TYR A 185 -22.89 -3.99 -1.26
CA TYR A 185 -23.30 -2.89 -2.12
C TYR A 185 -23.97 -3.43 -3.38
N ASP A 186 -24.64 -2.55 -4.14
CA ASP A 186 -25.32 -2.90 -5.39
C ASP A 186 -24.30 -3.25 -6.49
N VAL A 187 -23.94 -4.53 -6.56
CA VAL A 187 -22.94 -5.05 -7.50
C VAL A 187 -23.43 -5.04 -8.94
N GLU A 188 -24.75 -5.12 -9.17
CA GLU A 188 -25.32 -5.09 -10.53
C GLU A 188 -25.13 -3.71 -11.15
N ARG A 189 -25.45 -2.64 -10.41
CA ARG A 189 -25.17 -1.26 -10.87
C ARG A 189 -23.68 -1.00 -11.05
N VAL A 190 -22.81 -1.57 -10.21
CA VAL A 190 -21.36 -1.49 -10.40
C VAL A 190 -20.96 -2.12 -11.74
N ARG A 191 -21.47 -3.30 -12.07
CA ARG A 191 -21.21 -3.97 -13.36
C ARG A 191 -21.77 -3.19 -14.54
N ASP A 192 -22.93 -2.56 -14.41
CA ASP A 192 -23.50 -1.67 -15.44
C ASP A 192 -22.59 -0.49 -15.74
N ILE A 193 -22.04 0.14 -14.70
CA ILE A 193 -21.07 1.22 -14.84
C ILE A 193 -19.81 0.70 -15.55
N LEU A 194 -19.23 -0.42 -15.10
CA LEU A 194 -18.04 -0.97 -15.73
C LEU A 194 -18.28 -1.31 -17.22
N ARG A 195 -19.45 -1.86 -17.56
CA ARG A 195 -19.85 -2.12 -18.95
C ARG A 195 -20.03 -0.84 -19.77
N LYS A 196 -20.65 0.19 -19.19
CA LYS A 196 -20.86 1.50 -19.84
C LYS A 196 -19.54 2.16 -20.23
N TYR A 197 -18.51 2.07 -19.38
CA TYR A 197 -17.21 2.71 -19.63
C TYR A 197 -16.23 1.85 -20.43
N GLY A 198 -16.41 0.52 -20.50
CA GLY A 198 -15.62 -0.34 -21.39
C GLY A 198 -14.12 -0.27 -21.13
N GLY A 199 -13.32 0.20 -22.09
CA GLY A 199 -11.88 0.39 -21.92
C GLY A 199 -11.50 1.53 -20.95
N ASP A 200 -12.42 2.47 -20.71
CA ASP A 200 -12.18 3.70 -19.95
C ASP A 200 -12.58 3.58 -18.47
N ILE A 201 -12.58 2.35 -17.91
CA ILE A 201 -12.94 2.13 -16.51
C ILE A 201 -12.08 2.94 -15.53
N TYR A 202 -10.86 3.32 -15.91
CA TYR A 202 -9.96 4.10 -15.07
C TYR A 202 -10.19 5.61 -15.14
N SER A 203 -11.13 6.10 -15.96
CA SER A 203 -11.46 7.52 -16.07
C SER A 203 -12.03 8.11 -14.78
N THR A 204 -11.83 9.41 -14.56
CA THR A 204 -12.38 10.15 -13.39
C THR A 204 -13.90 10.05 -13.33
N ARG A 205 -14.58 10.08 -14.48
CA ARG A 205 -16.05 9.92 -14.58
C ARG A 205 -16.51 8.56 -14.06
N CYS A 206 -15.87 7.47 -14.52
CA CYS A 206 -16.19 6.12 -14.05
C CYS A 206 -15.97 5.98 -12.53
N ARG A 207 -14.85 6.47 -12.01
CA ARG A 207 -14.54 6.42 -10.56
C ARG A 207 -15.60 7.14 -9.72
N ASN A 208 -16.07 8.31 -10.19
CA ASN A 208 -17.13 9.06 -9.51
C ASN A 208 -18.48 8.34 -9.53
N ASP A 209 -18.84 7.70 -10.65
CA ASP A 209 -20.05 6.88 -10.75
C ASP A 209 -20.00 5.69 -9.77
N LEU A 210 -18.88 4.96 -9.75
CA LEU A 210 -18.66 3.84 -8.82
C LEU A 210 -18.71 4.30 -7.35
N TYR A 211 -18.09 5.44 -7.03
CA TYR A 211 -18.13 6.01 -5.68
C TYR A 211 -19.56 6.33 -5.23
N ARG A 212 -20.38 6.95 -6.09
CA ARG A 212 -21.78 7.25 -5.77
C ARG A 212 -22.57 5.99 -5.45
N VAL A 213 -22.50 4.97 -6.32
CA VAL A 213 -23.25 3.73 -6.14
C VAL A 213 -22.82 2.97 -4.88
N ILE A 214 -21.52 2.76 -4.69
CA ILE A 214 -21.01 2.03 -3.52
C ILE A 214 -21.38 2.80 -2.25
N LYS A 215 -21.14 4.10 -2.19
CA LYS A 215 -21.45 4.90 -1.00
C LYS A 215 -22.94 4.88 -0.63
N GLN A 216 -23.84 4.90 -1.61
CA GLN A 216 -25.29 4.95 -1.38
C GLN A 216 -25.90 3.59 -1.02
N SER A 217 -25.33 2.49 -1.51
CA SER A 217 -25.87 1.14 -1.34
C SER A 217 -25.13 0.31 -0.28
N TYR A 218 -24.03 0.81 0.29
CA TYR A 218 -23.21 0.07 1.23
C TYR A 218 -23.95 -0.28 2.54
N ASN A 219 -23.86 -1.53 2.98
CA ASN A 219 -24.47 -2.04 4.20
C ASN A 219 -23.41 -2.69 5.11
N ASP A 220 -23.06 -2.00 6.21
CA ASP A 220 -22.04 -2.45 7.15
C ASP A 220 -22.34 -3.83 7.78
N ARG A 221 -23.61 -4.09 8.13
CA ARG A 221 -24.02 -5.34 8.76
C ARG A 221 -23.89 -6.51 7.81
N LEU A 222 -24.35 -6.35 6.57
CA LEU A 222 -24.21 -7.38 5.54
C LEU A 222 -22.74 -7.66 5.24
N GLU A 223 -21.88 -6.64 5.27
CA GLU A 223 -20.44 -6.86 5.11
C GLU A 223 -19.83 -7.66 6.26
N GLU A 224 -20.17 -7.35 7.51
CA GLU A 224 -19.68 -8.09 8.67
C GLU A 224 -20.09 -9.57 8.58
N GLU A 225 -21.35 -9.86 8.26
CA GLU A 225 -21.84 -11.22 8.04
C GLU A 225 -21.07 -11.92 6.89
N ASN A 226 -20.81 -11.21 5.80
CA ASN A 226 -20.06 -11.72 4.66
C ASN A 226 -18.60 -12.05 5.02
N ILE A 227 -17.90 -11.13 5.70
CA ILE A 227 -16.52 -11.31 6.14
C ILE A 227 -16.39 -12.56 7.01
N VAL A 228 -17.28 -12.71 8.01
CA VAL A 228 -17.28 -13.88 8.91
C VAL A 228 -17.49 -15.19 8.13
N ASN A 229 -18.41 -15.21 7.17
CA ASN A 229 -18.65 -16.37 6.32
C ASN A 229 -17.43 -16.73 5.46
N LEU A 230 -16.80 -15.74 4.83
CA LEU A 230 -15.61 -15.93 4.01
C LEU A 230 -14.44 -16.48 4.83
N ILE A 231 -14.23 -15.95 6.04
CA ILE A 231 -13.20 -16.45 6.97
C ILE A 231 -13.47 -17.90 7.35
N LYS A 232 -14.72 -18.23 7.72
CA LYS A 232 -15.10 -19.61 8.08
C LYS A 232 -14.79 -20.57 6.92
N MET A 233 -15.23 -20.23 5.70
CA MET A 233 -14.97 -21.03 4.51
C MET A 233 -13.47 -21.18 4.21
N ALA A 234 -12.68 -20.12 4.38
CA ALA A 234 -11.23 -20.15 4.20
C ALA A 234 -10.52 -21.03 5.23
N ARG A 235 -10.90 -20.92 6.51
CA ARG A 235 -10.37 -21.79 7.58
C ARG A 235 -10.73 -23.26 7.37
N GLU A 236 -11.94 -23.58 6.88
CA GLU A 236 -12.34 -24.95 6.51
C GLU A 236 -11.46 -25.54 5.39
N ARG A 237 -10.93 -24.70 4.49
CA ARG A 237 -9.94 -25.10 3.46
C ARG A 237 -8.50 -25.15 3.98
N GLY A 238 -8.25 -24.69 5.20
CA GLY A 238 -6.94 -24.62 5.83
C GLY A 238 -6.05 -23.53 5.23
N GLU A 239 -6.65 -22.41 4.83
CA GLU A 239 -5.99 -21.18 4.37
C GLU A 239 -5.67 -20.27 5.58
N ASP A 240 -4.52 -19.60 5.56
CA ASP A 240 -4.23 -18.53 6.52
C ASP A 240 -5.03 -17.28 6.15
N ILE A 241 -5.59 -16.60 7.16
CA ILE A 241 -6.37 -15.38 6.94
C ILE A 241 -5.44 -14.17 7.06
N VAL A 242 -5.34 -13.40 5.98
CA VAL A 242 -4.45 -12.23 5.90
C VAL A 242 -5.28 -10.97 5.68
N TYR A 243 -5.01 -9.91 6.45
CA TYR A 243 -5.54 -8.58 6.17
C TYR A 243 -4.40 -7.62 5.79
N MET A 244 -4.58 -6.90 4.68
CA MET A 244 -3.62 -5.90 4.21
C MET A 244 -4.34 -4.64 3.79
N ARG A 245 -3.77 -3.46 4.04
CA ARG A 245 -4.24 -2.22 3.42
C ARG A 245 -3.97 -2.25 1.91
N LEU A 246 -4.94 -1.86 1.09
CA LEU A 246 -4.76 -1.84 -0.36
C LEU A 246 -3.85 -0.69 -0.82
N GLY A 247 -2.69 -1.08 -1.31
CA GLY A 247 -1.64 -0.26 -1.92
C GLY A 247 -1.03 -1.03 -3.11
N ARG A 248 -0.21 -0.39 -3.94
CA ARG A 248 0.38 -1.07 -5.11
C ARG A 248 1.33 -2.22 -4.70
N ALA A 249 2.18 -1.98 -3.70
CA ALA A 249 3.10 -3.01 -3.17
C ALA A 249 2.36 -4.15 -2.44
N SER A 250 1.39 -3.80 -1.58
CA SER A 250 0.59 -4.82 -0.87
C SER A 250 -0.31 -5.61 -1.81
N MET A 251 -0.74 -5.04 -2.95
CA MET A 251 -1.46 -5.75 -3.99
C MET A 251 -0.62 -6.91 -4.54
N VAL A 252 0.65 -6.67 -4.88
CA VAL A 252 1.56 -7.71 -5.37
C VAL A 252 1.71 -8.83 -4.35
N ILE A 253 2.05 -8.50 -3.10
CA ILE A 253 2.20 -9.49 -2.01
C ILE A 253 0.89 -10.26 -1.77
N GLY A 254 -0.24 -9.56 -1.75
CA GLY A 254 -1.55 -10.18 -1.49
C GLY A 254 -2.00 -11.14 -2.60
N TYR A 255 -1.83 -10.79 -3.87
CA TYR A 255 -2.13 -11.72 -4.98
C TYR A 255 -1.17 -12.91 -5.00
N LEU A 256 0.12 -12.71 -4.71
CA LEU A 256 1.08 -13.80 -4.58
C LEU A 256 0.68 -14.77 -3.45
N LEU A 257 0.32 -14.25 -2.27
CA LEU A 257 -0.16 -15.06 -1.15
C LEU A 257 -1.45 -15.81 -1.50
N ALA A 258 -2.43 -15.14 -2.10
CA ALA A 258 -3.72 -15.71 -2.48
C ALA A 258 -3.61 -16.79 -3.56
N ALA A 259 -2.64 -16.64 -4.48
CA ALA A 259 -2.35 -17.61 -5.53
C ALA A 259 -1.43 -18.75 -5.07
N SER A 260 -0.67 -18.56 -3.99
CA SER A 260 0.29 -19.56 -3.51
C SER A 260 -0.39 -20.85 -3.05
N LYS A 261 0.27 -21.98 -3.37
CA LYS A 261 -0.26 -23.33 -3.13
C LYS A 261 0.65 -24.14 -2.21
N SER A 262 0.06 -25.12 -1.54
CA SER A 262 0.79 -26.22 -0.92
C SER A 262 0.26 -27.55 -1.44
N TYR A 263 1.18 -28.49 -1.66
CA TYR A 263 0.90 -29.80 -2.20
C TYR A 263 1.07 -30.87 -1.12
N LYS A 264 0.21 -31.89 -1.18
CA LYS A 264 0.19 -32.98 -0.20
C LYS A 264 1.23 -34.03 -0.59
N ILE A 265 2.09 -34.42 0.34
CA ILE A 265 3.07 -35.48 0.09
C ILE A 265 2.36 -36.82 -0.14
N ASN A 266 2.79 -37.53 -1.18
CA ASN A 266 2.38 -38.90 -1.51
C ASN A 266 3.59 -39.85 -1.44
N GLU A 267 3.32 -41.16 -1.40
CA GLU A 267 4.39 -42.18 -1.31
C GLU A 267 5.30 -42.20 -2.53
N LYS A 268 4.78 -41.91 -3.74
CA LYS A 268 5.59 -41.79 -4.96
C LYS A 268 6.70 -40.73 -4.79
N PHE A 269 6.34 -39.56 -4.27
CA PHE A 269 7.29 -38.48 -4.00
C PHE A 269 8.35 -38.90 -2.98
N LYS A 270 7.94 -39.56 -1.87
CA LYS A 270 8.88 -40.03 -0.84
C LYS A 270 9.91 -41.00 -1.43
N ASN A 271 9.45 -42.00 -2.16
CA ASN A 271 10.32 -43.04 -2.74
C ASN A 271 11.36 -42.43 -3.70
N ILE A 272 10.94 -41.54 -4.60
CA ILE A 272 11.86 -40.92 -5.57
C ILE A 272 12.90 -40.03 -4.86
N VAL A 273 12.51 -39.31 -3.80
CA VAL A 273 13.44 -38.53 -2.97
C VAL A 273 14.47 -39.43 -2.29
N GLU A 274 14.05 -40.55 -1.71
CA GLU A 274 14.95 -41.50 -1.08
C GLU A 274 15.92 -42.12 -2.09
N ASP A 275 15.44 -42.47 -3.28
CA ASP A 275 16.26 -42.97 -4.39
C ASP A 275 17.30 -41.95 -4.87
N LEU A 276 16.91 -40.66 -4.99
CA LEU A 276 17.84 -39.58 -5.30
C LEU A 276 18.94 -39.47 -4.23
N LEU A 277 18.56 -39.45 -2.95
CA LEU A 277 19.52 -39.31 -1.84
C LEU A 277 20.50 -40.48 -1.81
N LYS A 278 20.01 -41.70 -2.05
CA LYS A 278 20.85 -42.89 -2.17
C LYS A 278 21.80 -42.78 -3.37
N PHE A 279 21.28 -42.43 -4.55
CA PHE A 279 22.08 -42.25 -5.76
C PHE A 279 23.22 -41.23 -5.57
N LEU A 280 22.94 -40.11 -4.91
CA LEU A 280 23.95 -39.08 -4.63
C LEU A 280 25.06 -39.58 -3.69
N LEU A 281 24.72 -40.39 -2.68
CA LEU A 281 25.69 -41.00 -1.78
C LEU A 281 26.55 -42.05 -2.49
N ASP A 282 25.92 -42.96 -3.24
CA ASP A 282 26.59 -44.05 -3.96
C ASP A 282 27.62 -43.52 -4.98
N ASN A 283 27.39 -42.31 -5.52
CA ASN A 283 28.28 -41.63 -6.47
C ASN A 283 29.21 -40.59 -5.81
N ASN A 284 29.30 -40.51 -4.47
CA ASN A 284 30.14 -39.56 -3.73
C ASN A 284 29.89 -38.07 -4.05
N LEU A 285 28.65 -37.70 -4.35
CA LEU A 285 28.26 -36.34 -4.76
C LEU A 285 27.86 -35.47 -3.55
N TYR A 286 28.74 -35.35 -2.56
CA TYR A 286 28.45 -34.67 -1.29
C TYR A 286 28.01 -33.20 -1.44
N GLU A 287 28.58 -32.48 -2.44
CA GLU A 287 28.23 -31.08 -2.73
C GLU A 287 26.75 -30.91 -3.15
N ILE A 288 26.18 -31.94 -3.79
CA ILE A 288 24.78 -31.98 -4.25
C ILE A 288 23.89 -32.67 -3.21
N TYR A 289 24.43 -33.63 -2.45
CA TYR A 289 23.73 -34.29 -1.36
C TYR A 289 23.29 -33.32 -0.26
N SER A 290 24.16 -32.37 0.11
CA SER A 290 23.91 -31.38 1.16
C SER A 290 22.61 -30.57 0.95
N PRO A 291 22.36 -29.91 -0.21
CA PRO A 291 21.08 -29.27 -0.47
C PRO A 291 19.93 -30.29 -0.63
N ALA A 292 20.19 -31.49 -1.18
CA ALA A 292 19.17 -32.52 -1.35
C ALA A 292 18.61 -33.07 -0.02
N LEU A 293 19.39 -33.03 1.08
CA LEU A 293 18.89 -33.36 2.42
C LEU A 293 17.68 -32.51 2.86
N ARG A 294 17.49 -31.33 2.26
CA ARG A 294 16.29 -30.51 2.51
C ARG A 294 15.02 -31.21 2.04
N PHE A 295 15.06 -32.03 0.99
CA PHE A 295 13.94 -32.90 0.62
C PHE A 295 13.63 -33.92 1.72
N LYS A 296 14.65 -34.48 2.38
CA LYS A 296 14.44 -35.39 3.52
C LYS A 296 13.70 -34.72 4.67
N LYS A 297 14.06 -33.46 4.97
CA LYS A 297 13.44 -32.69 6.06
C LYS A 297 11.93 -32.53 5.86
N ILE A 298 11.49 -32.33 4.63
CA ILE A 298 10.08 -32.09 4.31
C ILE A 298 9.26 -33.38 4.18
N LEU A 299 9.87 -34.57 4.13
CA LEU A 299 9.11 -35.84 4.05
C LEU A 299 8.20 -36.09 5.26
N GLY A 300 8.52 -35.47 6.41
CA GLY A 300 7.69 -35.50 7.61
C GLY A 300 6.51 -34.53 7.58
N ASP A 301 6.48 -33.58 6.65
CA ASP A 301 5.42 -32.58 6.55
C ASP A 301 4.22 -33.14 5.78
N LYS A 302 3.01 -32.76 6.19
CA LYS A 302 1.78 -33.17 5.47
C LYS A 302 1.57 -32.38 4.17
N TRP A 303 1.96 -31.11 4.19
CA TRP A 303 1.77 -30.15 3.12
C TRP A 303 3.04 -29.33 2.94
N ILE A 304 3.53 -29.23 1.71
CA ILE A 304 4.73 -28.45 1.37
C ILE A 304 4.32 -27.29 0.46
N SER A 305 4.76 -26.08 0.78
CA SER A 305 4.59 -24.93 -0.12
C SER A 305 5.33 -25.15 -1.43
N GLU A 306 4.67 -24.81 -2.54
CA GLU A 306 5.29 -24.81 -3.86
C GLU A 306 6.56 -23.96 -3.92
N ALA A 307 6.57 -22.79 -3.28
CA ALA A 307 7.75 -21.92 -3.26
C ALA A 307 8.93 -22.60 -2.57
N TYR A 308 8.68 -23.30 -1.46
CA TYR A 308 9.74 -24.04 -0.77
C TYR A 308 10.25 -25.22 -1.60
N PHE A 309 9.37 -25.94 -2.29
CA PHE A 309 9.73 -27.02 -3.20
C PHE A 309 10.65 -26.51 -4.33
N ILE A 310 10.24 -25.43 -5.01
CA ILE A 310 11.01 -24.77 -6.08
C ILE A 310 12.38 -24.36 -5.56
N ARG A 311 12.45 -23.76 -4.38
CA ARG A 311 13.73 -23.38 -3.77
C ARG A 311 14.68 -24.57 -3.60
N ILE A 312 14.21 -25.68 -3.03
CA ILE A 312 15.06 -26.87 -2.82
C ILE A 312 15.55 -27.40 -4.17
N ARG A 313 14.65 -27.53 -5.15
CA ARG A 313 14.99 -27.99 -6.51
C ARG A 313 16.03 -27.09 -7.15
N ASP A 314 15.82 -25.78 -7.14
CA ASP A 314 16.69 -24.81 -7.79
C ASP A 314 18.05 -24.68 -7.09
N MET A 315 18.12 -24.91 -5.78
CA MET A 315 19.38 -25.06 -5.05
C MET A 315 20.18 -26.28 -5.53
N ILE A 316 19.51 -27.42 -5.74
CA ILE A 316 20.16 -28.65 -6.23
C ILE A 316 20.64 -28.45 -7.67
N LEU A 317 19.80 -27.88 -8.55
CA LEU A 317 20.17 -27.57 -9.94
C LEU A 317 21.39 -26.64 -10.00
N ARG A 318 21.40 -25.55 -9.23
CA ARG A 318 22.56 -24.64 -9.18
C ARG A 318 23.82 -25.34 -8.70
N ARG A 319 23.72 -26.21 -7.69
CA ARG A 319 24.88 -26.98 -7.18
C ARG A 319 25.37 -28.01 -8.19
N LEU A 320 24.45 -28.64 -8.93
CA LEU A 320 24.77 -29.55 -10.02
C LEU A 320 25.52 -28.83 -11.16
N GLU A 321 25.03 -27.66 -11.60
CA GLU A 321 25.71 -26.86 -12.63
C GLU A 321 27.10 -26.37 -12.19
N ASN A 322 27.23 -25.91 -10.95
CA ASN A 322 28.52 -25.50 -10.39
C ASN A 322 29.50 -26.69 -10.31
N TYR A 323 29.02 -27.85 -9.87
CA TYR A 323 29.81 -29.08 -9.82
C TYR A 323 30.27 -29.48 -11.22
N ARG A 324 29.37 -29.47 -12.20
CA ARG A 324 29.68 -29.75 -13.61
C ARG A 324 30.76 -28.81 -14.13
N GLY A 325 30.58 -27.49 -14.00
CA GLY A 325 31.56 -26.51 -14.46
C GLY A 325 32.94 -26.66 -13.82
N LYS A 326 32.98 -27.01 -12.51
CA LYS A 326 34.23 -27.30 -11.78
C LYS A 326 34.92 -28.56 -12.34
N VAL A 327 34.18 -29.64 -12.56
CA VAL A 327 34.72 -30.89 -13.11
C VAL A 327 35.18 -30.69 -14.56
N GLU A 328 34.39 -30.05 -15.42
CA GLU A 328 34.76 -29.76 -16.81
C GLU A 328 36.04 -28.92 -16.88
N LYS A 329 36.18 -27.89 -16.04
CA LYS A 329 37.39 -27.08 -15.94
C LYS A 329 38.61 -27.91 -15.52
N ASN A 330 38.44 -28.81 -14.55
CA ASN A 330 39.51 -29.70 -14.10
C ASN A 330 39.90 -30.72 -15.17
N LEU A 331 38.93 -31.30 -15.89
CA LEU A 331 39.18 -32.22 -17.00
C LEU A 331 39.90 -31.52 -18.15
N ARG A 332 39.48 -30.31 -18.51
CA ARG A 332 40.15 -29.49 -19.53
C ARG A 332 41.59 -29.18 -19.13
N LYS A 333 41.81 -28.70 -17.90
CA LYS A 333 43.16 -28.45 -17.36
C LYS A 333 44.04 -29.70 -17.38
N ALA A 334 43.51 -30.85 -16.96
CA ALA A 334 44.24 -32.11 -16.98
C ALA A 334 44.57 -32.59 -18.40
N ARG A 335 43.69 -32.34 -19.38
CA ARG A 335 43.98 -32.58 -20.80
C ARG A 335 45.07 -31.63 -21.32
N ASP A 336 44.95 -30.33 -21.04
CA ASP A 336 45.90 -29.31 -21.51
C ASP A 336 47.31 -29.52 -20.93
N GLU A 337 47.41 -30.07 -19.72
CA GLU A 337 48.68 -30.45 -19.07
C GLU A 337 49.17 -31.87 -19.43
N GLY A 338 48.50 -32.56 -20.36
CA GLY A 338 48.89 -33.91 -20.82
C GLY A 338 48.63 -35.04 -19.82
N ARG A 339 47.92 -34.78 -18.71
CA ARG A 339 47.55 -35.76 -17.68
C ARG A 339 46.39 -36.67 -18.09
N LEU A 340 45.66 -36.33 -19.15
CA LEU A 340 44.59 -37.14 -19.75
C LEU A 340 44.78 -37.22 -21.27
N SER A 341 44.63 -38.43 -21.84
CA SER A 341 44.51 -38.58 -23.28
C SER A 341 43.18 -38.02 -23.81
N GLY A 342 43.09 -37.75 -25.12
CA GLY A 342 41.84 -37.30 -25.76
C GLY A 342 40.67 -38.26 -25.49
N ASP A 343 40.89 -39.56 -25.61
CA ASP A 343 39.87 -40.59 -25.35
C ASP A 343 39.47 -40.65 -23.88
N GLN A 344 40.42 -40.52 -22.96
CA GLN A 344 40.14 -40.49 -21.52
C GLN A 344 39.35 -39.24 -21.12
N TYR A 345 39.64 -38.09 -21.73
CA TYR A 345 38.89 -36.86 -21.55
C TYR A 345 37.44 -37.02 -22.01
N ILE A 346 37.22 -37.57 -23.22
CA ILE A 346 35.87 -37.80 -23.77
C ILE A 346 35.08 -38.75 -22.86
N ARG A 347 35.66 -39.89 -22.45
CA ARG A 347 34.98 -40.85 -21.57
C ARG A 347 34.55 -40.23 -20.24
N LYS A 348 35.42 -39.44 -19.59
CA LYS A 348 35.09 -38.75 -18.33
C LYS A 348 34.02 -37.68 -18.52
N LEU A 349 34.01 -37.00 -19.66
CA LEU A 349 32.96 -36.03 -20.00
C LEU A 349 31.61 -36.73 -20.19
N ASP A 350 31.59 -37.88 -20.86
CA ASP A 350 30.38 -38.70 -21.04
C ASP A 350 29.84 -39.24 -19.71
N GLU A 351 30.71 -39.70 -18.81
CA GLU A 351 30.33 -40.09 -17.45
C GLU A 351 29.68 -38.93 -16.69
N LEU A 352 30.27 -37.73 -16.74
CA LEU A 352 29.72 -36.52 -16.14
C LEU A 352 28.35 -36.16 -16.73
N ASN A 353 28.19 -36.23 -18.06
CA ASN A 353 26.94 -35.95 -18.75
C ASN A 353 25.84 -36.94 -18.35
N ARG A 354 26.15 -38.24 -18.26
CA ARG A 354 25.18 -39.26 -17.81
C ARG A 354 24.72 -39.02 -16.38
N LEU A 355 25.64 -38.65 -15.50
CA LEU A 355 25.35 -38.32 -14.10
C LEU A 355 24.45 -37.08 -13.99
N HIS A 356 24.76 -36.03 -14.76
CA HIS A 356 23.96 -34.81 -14.85
C HIS A 356 22.54 -35.10 -15.34
N LEU A 357 22.40 -35.83 -16.45
CA LEU A 357 21.09 -36.26 -16.99
C LEU A 357 20.30 -37.10 -15.98
N ARG A 358 20.95 -38.03 -15.27
CA ARG A 358 20.27 -38.88 -14.30
C ARG A 358 19.73 -38.09 -13.12
N ILE A 359 20.47 -37.10 -12.61
CA ILE A 359 20.02 -36.23 -11.52
C ILE A 359 18.87 -35.33 -11.99
N ASN A 360 18.95 -34.78 -13.21
CA ASN A 360 17.84 -34.01 -13.78
C ASN A 360 16.57 -34.86 -13.92
N GLN A 361 16.69 -36.11 -14.37
CA GLN A 361 15.55 -37.02 -14.44
C GLN A 361 14.92 -37.23 -13.06
N PHE A 362 15.73 -37.44 -12.00
CA PHE A 362 15.19 -37.52 -10.64
C PHE A 362 14.44 -36.25 -10.24
N LEU A 363 14.97 -35.07 -10.54
CA LEU A 363 14.32 -33.80 -10.22
C LEU A 363 13.01 -33.59 -11.01
N GLU A 364 12.96 -34.04 -12.26
CA GLU A 364 11.75 -34.05 -13.09
C GLU A 364 10.70 -35.01 -12.52
N ASP A 365 11.09 -36.26 -12.20
CA ASP A 365 10.21 -37.28 -11.62
C ASP A 365 9.65 -36.81 -10.26
N ILE A 366 10.48 -36.18 -9.43
CA ILE A 366 10.08 -35.55 -8.17
C ILE A 366 9.07 -34.42 -8.43
N SER A 367 9.34 -33.56 -9.40
CA SER A 367 8.45 -32.44 -9.76
C SER A 367 7.10 -32.96 -10.27
N GLU A 368 7.10 -33.98 -11.11
CA GLU A 368 5.88 -34.62 -11.60
C GLU A 368 5.09 -35.25 -10.46
N ALA A 369 5.75 -35.98 -9.55
CA ALA A 369 5.11 -36.57 -8.38
C ALA A 369 4.53 -35.51 -7.42
N PHE A 370 5.19 -34.36 -7.30
CA PHE A 370 4.75 -33.21 -6.50
C PHE A 370 3.50 -32.55 -7.11
N TYR A 371 3.56 -32.17 -8.39
CA TYR A 371 2.48 -31.43 -9.07
C TYR A 371 1.24 -32.28 -9.38
N ASN A 372 1.39 -33.60 -9.51
CA ASN A 372 0.25 -34.53 -9.65
C ASN A 372 -0.44 -34.85 -8.32
N SER A 373 0.06 -34.32 -7.20
CA SER A 373 -0.57 -34.50 -5.90
C SER A 373 -1.70 -33.49 -5.66
N ARG A 374 -2.54 -33.77 -4.65
CA ARG A 374 -3.60 -32.83 -4.25
C ARG A 374 -2.97 -31.55 -3.69
N TYR A 375 -3.45 -30.40 -4.13
CA TYR A 375 -3.04 -29.09 -3.60
C TYR A 375 -4.15 -28.40 -2.80
N LYS A 376 -3.77 -27.37 -2.06
CA LYS A 376 -4.65 -26.36 -1.47
C LYS A 376 -4.03 -24.97 -1.63
N TYR A 377 -4.85 -23.92 -1.62
CA TYR A 377 -4.36 -22.55 -1.51
C TYR A 377 -3.89 -22.27 -0.08
N ASN A 378 -2.93 -21.36 0.05
CA ASN A 378 -2.27 -21.11 1.32
C ASN A 378 -2.88 -19.95 2.11
N ALA A 379 -3.55 -19.00 1.46
CA ALA A 379 -4.04 -17.79 2.11
C ALA A 379 -5.33 -17.25 1.47
N TYR A 380 -6.17 -16.66 2.31
CA TYR A 380 -7.29 -15.80 1.92
C TYR A 380 -6.98 -14.38 2.36
N VAL A 381 -7.02 -13.42 1.43
CA VAL A 381 -6.52 -12.06 1.65
C VAL A 381 -7.66 -11.05 1.62
N PHE A 382 -7.80 -10.29 2.69
CA PHE A 382 -8.67 -9.12 2.77
C PHE A 382 -7.87 -7.86 2.45
N PHE A 383 -8.32 -7.10 1.46
CA PHE A 383 -7.78 -5.78 1.14
C PHE A 383 -8.64 -4.67 1.75
N GLY A 384 -8.09 -4.00 2.76
CA GLY A 384 -8.72 -2.84 3.39
C GLY A 384 -8.63 -1.59 2.52
N GLN A 385 -9.77 -0.99 2.17
CA GLN A 385 -9.84 0.26 1.42
C GLN A 385 -11.07 1.09 1.80
N ARG A 386 -10.89 2.36 2.20
CA ARG A 386 -12.02 3.24 2.55
C ARG A 386 -12.90 3.58 1.34
N ILE A 387 -14.20 3.79 1.58
CA ILE A 387 -15.10 4.35 0.57
C ILE A 387 -14.75 5.84 0.35
N SER A 388 -14.04 6.11 -0.73
CA SER A 388 -13.70 7.46 -1.20
C SER A 388 -13.78 7.51 -2.73
N PRO A 389 -13.73 8.70 -3.37
CA PRO A 389 -13.73 8.80 -4.83
C PRO A 389 -12.71 7.90 -5.53
N MET A 390 -11.51 7.73 -4.95
CA MET A 390 -10.49 6.81 -5.47
C MET A 390 -10.53 5.41 -4.86
N GLY A 391 -11.08 5.25 -3.66
CA GLY A 391 -11.09 3.96 -2.94
C GLY A 391 -12.23 3.05 -3.38
N ALA A 392 -13.40 3.60 -3.67
CA ALA A 392 -14.57 2.85 -4.07
C ALA A 392 -14.36 2.11 -5.41
N SER A 393 -13.73 2.76 -6.38
CA SER A 393 -13.41 2.12 -7.66
C SER A 393 -12.47 0.93 -7.48
N LYS A 394 -11.47 1.03 -6.59
CA LYS A 394 -10.55 -0.07 -6.28
C LYS A 394 -11.25 -1.25 -5.60
N ILE A 395 -12.21 -0.99 -4.71
CA ILE A 395 -13.06 -2.04 -4.13
C ILE A 395 -13.80 -2.77 -5.25
N ALA A 396 -14.45 -2.03 -6.15
CA ALA A 396 -15.16 -2.59 -7.30
C ALA A 396 -14.23 -3.44 -8.18
N TYR A 397 -13.07 -2.89 -8.58
CA TYR A 397 -12.14 -3.57 -9.47
C TYR A 397 -11.65 -4.89 -8.88
N VAL A 398 -11.16 -4.88 -7.64
CA VAL A 398 -10.64 -6.09 -7.00
C VAL A 398 -11.72 -7.17 -6.86
N ASN A 399 -12.92 -6.79 -6.44
CA ASN A 399 -14.04 -7.72 -6.25
C ASN A 399 -14.60 -8.27 -7.59
N GLU A 400 -14.43 -7.52 -8.68
CA GLU A 400 -14.76 -7.94 -10.04
C GLU A 400 -13.55 -8.57 -10.78
N ILE A 401 -12.48 -8.96 -10.07
CA ILE A 401 -11.27 -9.60 -10.63
C ILE A 401 -10.67 -8.77 -11.77
N LEU A 402 -10.61 -7.46 -11.53
CA LEU A 402 -9.94 -6.46 -12.35
C LEU A 402 -8.74 -5.90 -11.58
N LYS A 403 -7.82 -5.31 -12.32
CA LYS A 403 -6.66 -4.65 -11.74
C LYS A 403 -7.07 -3.38 -11.00
N ALA A 404 -6.56 -3.19 -9.78
CA ALA A 404 -6.91 -2.04 -8.94
C ALA A 404 -6.27 -0.72 -9.41
N TYR A 405 -5.18 -0.78 -10.17
CA TYR A 405 -4.40 0.37 -10.63
C TYR A 405 -4.21 0.30 -12.14
N ALA A 406 -4.31 1.43 -12.83
CA ALA A 406 -3.99 1.50 -14.25
C ALA A 406 -2.50 1.17 -14.51
N GLY A 407 -2.21 0.73 -15.74
CA GLY A 407 -0.84 0.50 -16.23
C GLY A 407 -0.53 -0.94 -16.65
N PRO A 408 0.72 -1.23 -17.06
CA PRO A 408 1.17 -2.56 -17.46
C PRO A 408 1.13 -3.53 -16.29
N GLU A 409 0.82 -4.78 -16.60
CA GLU A 409 0.53 -5.82 -15.61
C GLU A 409 1.78 -6.47 -15.02
N PHE A 410 2.92 -6.40 -15.70
CA PHE A 410 4.21 -6.89 -15.22
C PHE A 410 4.13 -8.30 -14.58
N GLY A 411 3.26 -9.16 -15.12
CA GLY A 411 3.03 -10.53 -14.66
C GLY A 411 2.04 -10.72 -13.50
N LEU A 412 1.48 -9.64 -12.94
CA LEU A 412 0.49 -9.71 -11.86
C LEU A 412 -0.85 -10.31 -12.32
N ASP A 413 -1.22 -10.13 -13.58
CA ASP A 413 -2.41 -10.66 -14.23
C ASP A 413 -2.54 -12.18 -14.05
N LYS A 414 -1.43 -12.91 -14.20
CA LYS A 414 -1.36 -14.34 -13.89
C LYS A 414 -1.84 -14.63 -12.47
N TYR A 415 -1.36 -13.89 -11.48
CA TYR A 415 -1.72 -14.11 -10.07
C TYR A 415 -3.12 -13.60 -9.72
N ILE A 416 -3.63 -12.58 -10.43
CA ILE A 416 -5.04 -12.17 -10.36
C ILE A 416 -5.93 -13.31 -10.87
N ALA A 417 -5.59 -13.88 -12.03
CA ALA A 417 -6.30 -15.02 -12.61
C ALA A 417 -6.13 -16.30 -11.78
N GLU A 418 -5.01 -16.51 -11.09
CA GLU A 418 -4.79 -17.69 -10.26
C GLU A 418 -5.40 -17.59 -8.86
N GLY A 419 -5.30 -16.44 -8.20
CA GLY A 419 -5.63 -16.27 -6.78
C GLY A 419 -6.81 -15.33 -6.47
N GLY A 420 -7.37 -14.62 -7.46
CA GLY A 420 -8.38 -13.58 -7.21
C GLY A 420 -9.66 -14.05 -6.50
N MET A 421 -10.02 -15.34 -6.59
CA MET A 421 -11.14 -15.91 -5.84
C MET A 421 -10.89 -15.98 -4.33
N ASN A 422 -9.63 -15.91 -3.90
CA ASN A 422 -9.22 -15.89 -2.49
C ASN A 422 -8.93 -14.47 -1.98
N ILE A 423 -9.43 -13.43 -2.67
CA ILE A 423 -9.25 -12.03 -2.29
C ILE A 423 -10.60 -11.35 -2.08
N HIS A 424 -10.74 -10.54 -1.04
CA HIS A 424 -11.92 -9.68 -0.85
C HIS A 424 -11.51 -8.25 -0.49
N ALA A 425 -11.91 -7.27 -1.29
CA ALA A 425 -11.71 -5.86 -0.96
C ALA A 425 -12.89 -5.33 -0.15
N THR A 426 -12.61 -4.71 0.99
CA THR A 426 -13.61 -4.24 1.94
C THR A 426 -13.21 -2.89 2.56
N PRO A 427 -14.17 -1.98 2.82
CA PRO A 427 -13.93 -0.80 3.64
C PRO A 427 -14.05 -1.09 5.14
N SER A 428 -14.52 -2.28 5.52
CA SER A 428 -14.71 -2.65 6.92
C SER A 428 -13.41 -3.16 7.55
N LEU A 429 -13.12 -2.68 8.77
CA LEU A 429 -12.03 -3.20 9.60
C LEU A 429 -12.41 -4.50 10.32
N THR A 430 -13.65 -4.98 10.21
CA THR A 430 -14.12 -6.18 10.90
C THR A 430 -13.29 -7.43 10.60
N ALA A 431 -12.70 -7.54 9.41
CA ALA A 431 -11.80 -8.64 9.08
C ALA A 431 -10.63 -8.76 10.08
N LEU A 432 -10.11 -7.63 10.59
CA LEU A 432 -9.02 -7.62 11.58
C LEU A 432 -9.35 -8.38 12.86
N LYS A 433 -10.63 -8.54 13.23
CA LYS A 433 -11.07 -9.29 14.42
C LYS A 433 -10.79 -10.80 14.36
N TYR A 434 -10.35 -11.31 13.21
CA TYR A 434 -10.31 -12.75 12.94
C TYR A 434 -9.10 -13.22 12.13
N VAL A 435 -8.19 -12.31 11.74
CA VAL A 435 -7.06 -12.66 10.86
C VAL A 435 -5.94 -13.35 11.62
N ASP A 436 -5.19 -14.21 10.93
CA ASP A 436 -3.96 -14.78 11.47
C ASP A 436 -2.78 -13.82 11.26
N TYR A 437 -2.81 -13.04 10.18
CA TYR A 437 -1.79 -12.04 9.84
C TYR A 437 -2.42 -10.69 9.49
N TRP A 438 -1.98 -9.63 10.16
CA TRP A 438 -2.21 -8.25 9.75
C TRP A 438 -0.91 -7.69 9.16
N ILE A 439 -0.95 -7.24 7.90
CA ILE A 439 0.19 -6.60 7.24
C ILE A 439 -0.13 -5.14 6.96
N GLU A 440 0.56 -4.21 7.63
CA GLU A 440 0.34 -2.77 7.45
C GLU A 440 1.50 -2.10 6.72
N ALA A 441 1.14 -1.35 5.66
CA ALA A 441 2.04 -0.77 4.68
C ALA A 441 1.87 0.75 4.54
N LEU A 442 1.42 1.43 5.60
CA LEU A 442 1.22 2.88 5.59
C LEU A 442 2.53 3.63 5.33
N PRO A 443 2.65 4.39 4.23
CA PRO A 443 3.89 5.08 3.91
C PRO A 443 4.15 6.19 4.93
N LEU A 444 5.40 6.25 5.41
CA LEU A 444 5.92 7.40 6.13
C LEU A 444 6.56 8.38 5.15
N PHE A 445 6.27 9.66 5.36
CA PHE A 445 6.81 10.76 4.59
C PHE A 445 7.81 11.54 5.43
N ILE A 446 8.91 11.97 4.81
CA ILE A 446 9.95 12.77 5.45
C ILE A 446 10.09 14.09 4.69
N HIS A 447 10.15 15.19 5.41
CA HIS A 447 10.18 16.54 4.83
C HIS A 447 11.30 17.35 5.46
N GLU A 448 11.91 18.23 4.67
CA GLU A 448 12.87 19.21 5.18
C GLU A 448 12.10 20.45 5.65
N ILE A 449 12.33 20.86 6.90
CA ILE A 449 11.64 21.99 7.54
C ILE A 449 12.50 23.27 7.60
N GLY A 450 13.72 23.23 7.05
CA GLY A 450 14.69 24.34 7.03
C GLY A 450 15.99 24.01 7.77
N GLU A 451 17.08 24.72 7.44
CA GLU A 451 18.42 24.57 8.05
C GLU A 451 18.99 23.14 8.05
N GLY A 452 18.55 22.27 7.13
CA GLY A 452 18.95 20.86 7.11
C GLY A 452 18.32 19.99 8.20
N ARG A 453 17.20 20.41 8.80
CA ARG A 453 16.39 19.59 9.71
C ARG A 453 15.30 18.85 8.95
N TYR A 454 15.07 17.61 9.35
CA TYR A 454 14.06 16.73 8.75
C TYR A 454 12.99 16.38 9.77
N GLU A 455 11.76 16.16 9.30
CA GLU A 455 10.64 15.71 10.10
C GLU A 455 9.90 14.59 9.39
N ILE A 456 9.47 13.57 10.14
CA ILE A 456 8.66 12.47 9.64
C ILE A 456 7.21 12.70 10.07
N ASP A 457 6.29 12.63 9.11
CA ASP A 457 4.85 12.60 9.41
C ASP A 457 4.44 11.20 9.89
N TYR A 458 4.29 11.07 11.20
CA TYR A 458 3.74 9.87 11.86
C TYR A 458 2.26 9.99 12.17
N GLU A 459 1.65 11.16 12.00
CA GLU A 459 0.31 11.44 12.54
C GLU A 459 -0.73 10.52 11.93
N ASN A 460 -0.62 10.30 10.62
CA ASN A 460 -1.47 9.39 9.86
C ASN A 460 -1.26 7.93 10.26
N MET A 461 -0.02 7.54 10.59
CA MET A 461 0.31 6.18 11.03
C MET A 461 -0.26 5.92 12.42
N GLU A 462 -0.01 6.81 13.39
CA GLU A 462 -0.57 6.72 14.74
C GLU A 462 -2.09 6.62 14.69
N THR A 463 -2.76 7.54 13.98
CA THR A 463 -4.22 7.57 13.86
C THR A 463 -4.77 6.25 13.33
N ALA A 464 -4.12 5.67 12.31
CA ALA A 464 -4.54 4.41 11.75
C ALA A 464 -4.34 3.22 12.69
N ILE A 465 -3.18 3.15 13.37
CA ILE A 465 -2.88 2.08 14.33
C ILE A 465 -3.88 2.13 15.49
N ARG A 466 -4.14 3.31 16.06
CA ARG A 466 -5.13 3.48 17.14
C ARG A 466 -6.55 3.14 16.69
N MET A 467 -6.93 3.51 15.47
CA MET A 467 -8.24 3.14 14.91
C MET A 467 -8.39 1.61 14.77
N MET A 468 -7.31 0.90 14.42
CA MET A 468 -7.32 -0.56 14.22
C MET A 468 -7.17 -1.35 15.52
N ALA A 469 -6.58 -0.76 16.56
CA ALA A 469 -6.27 -1.42 17.83
C ALA A 469 -7.48 -2.12 18.49
N PRO A 470 -8.69 -1.55 18.56
CA PRO A 470 -9.85 -2.26 19.13
C PRO A 470 -10.18 -3.57 18.41
N TYR A 471 -10.11 -3.57 17.08
CA TYR A 471 -10.35 -4.78 16.28
C TYR A 471 -9.26 -5.83 16.51
N TRP A 472 -8.02 -5.39 16.66
CA TRP A 472 -6.89 -6.27 16.98
C TRP A 472 -7.01 -6.86 18.40
N ALA A 473 -7.41 -6.07 19.40
CA ALA A 473 -7.70 -6.58 20.75
C ALA A 473 -8.79 -7.67 20.74
N MET A 474 -9.86 -7.46 19.96
CA MET A 474 -10.90 -8.50 19.77
C MET A 474 -10.34 -9.75 19.07
N ASN A 475 -9.41 -9.59 18.12
CA ASN A 475 -8.77 -10.74 17.47
C ASN A 475 -7.92 -11.56 18.44
N ILE A 476 -7.13 -10.89 19.28
CA ILE A 476 -6.36 -11.55 20.34
C ILE A 476 -7.30 -12.30 21.27
N GLU A 477 -8.37 -11.64 21.73
CA GLU A 477 -9.40 -12.25 22.59
C GLU A 477 -10.03 -13.50 21.92
N ASN A 478 -10.41 -13.41 20.65
CA ASN A 478 -10.95 -14.53 19.88
C ASN A 478 -9.93 -15.64 19.70
N SER A 479 -8.68 -15.30 19.40
CA SER A 479 -7.57 -16.25 19.22
C SER A 479 -7.33 -17.07 20.47
N LEU A 480 -7.31 -16.40 21.64
CA LEU A 480 -7.19 -17.04 22.95
C LEU A 480 -8.38 -17.95 23.24
N LYS A 481 -9.61 -17.49 23.00
CA LYS A 481 -10.84 -18.29 23.22
C LYS A 481 -10.91 -19.54 22.33
N GLU A 482 -10.42 -19.44 21.10
CA GLU A 482 -10.45 -20.52 20.11
C GLU A 482 -9.20 -21.43 20.19
N GLY A 483 -8.22 -21.12 21.04
CA GLY A 483 -6.97 -21.88 21.13
C GLY A 483 -6.09 -21.76 19.87
N ARG A 484 -6.21 -20.65 19.13
CA ARG A 484 -5.37 -20.37 17.95
C ARG A 484 -4.00 -19.82 18.38
N ASN A 485 -3.00 -19.98 17.50
CA ASN A 485 -1.69 -19.35 17.67
C ASN A 485 -1.83 -17.82 17.80
N PRO A 486 -0.93 -17.14 18.54
CA PRO A 486 -0.97 -15.68 18.64
C PRO A 486 -0.98 -15.02 17.25
N PRO A 487 -1.95 -14.13 16.98
CA PRO A 487 -2.05 -13.48 15.68
C PRO A 487 -0.84 -12.59 15.45
N THR A 488 -0.42 -12.43 14.19
CA THR A 488 0.84 -11.77 13.85
C THR A 488 0.61 -10.45 13.14
N PHE A 489 1.14 -9.37 13.73
CA PHE A 489 1.18 -8.05 13.10
C PHE A 489 2.55 -7.84 12.43
N ILE A 490 2.54 -7.55 11.14
CA ILE A 490 3.71 -7.34 10.29
C ILE A 490 3.69 -5.91 9.76
N VAL A 491 4.69 -5.12 10.15
CA VAL A 491 4.88 -3.75 9.65
C VAL A 491 5.83 -3.78 8.46
N VAL A 492 5.39 -3.29 7.29
CA VAL A 492 6.19 -3.35 6.05
C VAL A 492 6.64 -1.98 5.53
N THR A 493 6.27 -0.90 6.21
CA THR A 493 6.64 0.46 5.81
C THR A 493 8.12 0.75 6.05
N THR A 494 8.73 1.67 5.31
CA THR A 494 10.12 2.09 5.59
C THR A 494 10.18 2.72 6.98
N GLN A 495 11.05 2.19 7.83
CA GLN A 495 11.37 2.74 9.15
C GLN A 495 12.87 2.69 9.37
N SER A 496 13.39 3.59 10.21
CA SER A 496 14.77 3.55 10.69
C SER A 496 14.80 3.05 12.14
N TYR A 497 16.00 2.99 12.71
CA TYR A 497 16.31 2.30 13.95
C TYR A 497 15.30 2.59 15.07
N ASN A 498 14.76 1.52 15.66
CA ASN A 498 13.87 1.50 16.81
C ASN A 498 12.49 2.15 16.60
N MET A 499 12.14 2.60 15.40
CA MET A 499 10.86 3.27 15.15
C MET A 499 9.64 2.34 15.32
N THR A 500 9.79 1.02 15.09
CA THR A 500 8.69 0.06 15.32
C THR A 500 8.25 0.02 16.79
N ASN A 501 9.09 0.48 17.73
CA ASN A 501 8.67 0.62 19.14
C ASN A 501 7.54 1.66 19.32
N LEU A 502 7.46 2.70 18.47
CA LEU A 502 6.35 3.66 18.50
C LEU A 502 5.05 2.99 18.07
N VAL A 503 5.10 2.17 17.01
CA VAL A 503 3.94 1.41 16.53
C VAL A 503 3.45 0.43 17.59
N LYS A 504 4.37 -0.30 18.22
CA LYS A 504 4.09 -1.18 19.35
C LYS A 504 3.36 -0.41 20.46
N TYR A 505 3.92 0.72 20.88
CA TYR A 505 3.34 1.54 21.96
C TYR A 505 1.92 2.02 21.64
N TRP A 506 1.69 2.62 20.46
CA TRP A 506 0.36 3.12 20.10
C TRP A 506 -0.68 2.01 20.05
N LEU A 507 -0.29 0.81 19.59
CA LEU A 507 -1.16 -0.35 19.53
C LEU A 507 -1.49 -0.88 20.93
N GLU A 508 -0.48 -1.13 21.75
CA GLU A 508 -0.65 -1.70 23.09
C GLU A 508 -1.40 -0.75 24.05
N GLU A 509 -1.09 0.55 24.02
CA GLU A 509 -1.80 1.57 24.79
C GLU A 509 -3.28 1.61 24.41
N GLU A 510 -3.59 1.65 23.11
CA GLU A 510 -4.97 1.79 22.65
C GLU A 510 -5.79 0.51 22.88
N MET A 511 -5.16 -0.67 22.77
CA MET A 511 -5.79 -1.93 23.14
C MET A 511 -6.11 -1.98 24.64
N ALA A 512 -5.17 -1.57 25.51
CA ALA A 512 -5.40 -1.52 26.95
C ALA A 512 -6.55 -0.56 27.30
N ASN A 513 -6.56 0.63 26.69
CA ASN A 513 -7.62 1.62 26.87
C ASN A 513 -8.99 1.09 26.42
N TYR A 514 -9.04 0.45 25.25
CA TYR A 514 -10.26 -0.19 24.76
C TYR A 514 -10.76 -1.28 25.72
N ASN A 515 -9.86 -2.16 26.17
CA ASN A 515 -10.19 -3.27 27.05
C ASN A 515 -10.71 -2.78 28.41
N ILE A 516 -10.12 -1.75 29.01
CA ILE A 516 -10.60 -1.15 30.27
C ILE A 516 -11.99 -0.56 30.07
N VAL A 517 -12.17 0.30 29.06
CA VAL A 517 -13.46 0.96 28.82
C VAL A 517 -14.56 -0.09 28.62
N LYS A 518 -14.27 -1.17 27.88
CA LYS A 518 -15.18 -2.30 27.69
C LYS A 518 -15.46 -3.07 28.99
N ALA A 519 -14.43 -3.37 29.78
CA ALA A 519 -14.56 -4.15 31.00
C ALA A 519 -15.40 -3.44 32.08
N TYR A 520 -15.39 -2.11 32.08
CA TYR A 520 -16.13 -1.28 33.04
C TYR A 520 -17.44 -0.70 32.47
N GLY A 521 -17.82 -1.04 31.22
CA GLY A 521 -19.07 -0.58 30.60
C GLY A 521 -19.12 0.93 30.32
N LEU A 522 -17.99 1.53 29.99
CA LEU A 522 -17.82 2.98 29.82
C LEU A 522 -17.89 3.45 28.35
N GLU A 523 -18.24 2.57 27.41
CA GLU A 523 -18.22 2.88 25.97
C GLU A 523 -19.15 4.03 25.59
N ASP A 524 -20.32 4.10 26.22
CA ASP A 524 -21.30 5.15 25.92
C ASP A 524 -20.86 6.51 26.47
N GLU A 525 -20.17 6.54 27.62
CA GLU A 525 -19.55 7.76 28.14
C GLU A 525 -18.46 8.28 27.18
N VAL A 526 -17.61 7.37 26.67
CA VAL A 526 -16.60 7.71 25.67
C VAL A 526 -17.25 8.26 24.39
N LYS A 527 -18.32 7.62 23.87
CA LYS A 527 -19.03 8.10 22.69
C LYS A 527 -19.64 9.48 22.90
N GLU A 528 -20.26 9.73 24.06
CA GLU A 528 -20.84 11.02 24.39
C GLU A 528 -19.77 12.11 24.53
N LEU A 529 -18.61 11.78 25.07
CA LEU A 529 -17.46 12.69 25.15
C LEU A 529 -16.91 13.05 23.76
N VAL A 530 -16.77 12.09 22.85
CA VAL A 530 -16.40 12.37 21.44
C VAL A 530 -17.43 13.28 20.77
N LYS A 531 -18.74 13.04 20.97
CA LYS A 531 -19.79 13.93 20.47
C LYS A 531 -19.70 15.33 21.09
N LYS A 532 -19.33 15.44 22.37
CA LYS A 532 -19.12 16.71 23.06
C LYS A 532 -17.94 17.48 22.45
N TYR A 533 -16.80 16.83 22.21
CA TYR A 533 -15.66 17.47 21.52
C TYR A 533 -16.09 18.04 20.18
N ARG A 534 -16.78 17.24 19.36
CA ARG A 534 -17.25 17.67 18.05
C ARG A 534 -18.18 18.89 18.14
N ARG A 535 -19.18 18.86 19.04
CA ARG A 535 -20.07 20.02 19.27
C ARG A 535 -19.29 21.27 19.69
N ASN A 536 -18.35 21.12 20.61
CA ASN A 536 -17.51 22.22 21.09
C ASN A 536 -16.64 22.78 19.95
N MET A 537 -15.97 21.95 19.16
CA MET A 537 -15.16 22.39 18.03
C MET A 537 -15.96 23.18 17.01
N ILE A 538 -17.20 22.76 16.73
CA ILE A 538 -18.09 23.48 15.81
C ILE A 538 -18.48 24.84 16.38
N MET A 539 -18.81 24.91 17.67
CA MET A 539 -19.12 26.17 18.35
C MET A 539 -17.91 27.12 18.33
N TYR A 540 -16.72 26.64 18.66
CA TYR A 540 -15.48 27.43 18.63
C TYR A 540 -15.12 27.87 17.21
N ALA A 541 -15.33 27.01 16.20
CA ALA A 541 -15.14 27.35 14.80
C ALA A 541 -16.10 28.47 14.36
N LYS A 542 -17.36 28.44 14.78
CA LYS A 542 -18.30 29.54 14.50
C LYS A 542 -17.81 30.86 15.09
N THR A 543 -17.32 30.85 16.33
CA THR A 543 -16.71 32.04 16.94
C THR A 543 -15.47 32.50 16.16
N ALA A 544 -14.61 31.59 15.72
CA ALA A 544 -13.43 31.93 14.91
C ALA A 544 -13.80 32.50 13.53
N ILE A 545 -14.90 32.04 12.90
CA ILE A 545 -15.38 32.60 11.62
C ILE A 545 -15.70 34.09 11.77
N GLU A 546 -16.41 34.46 12.84
CA GLU A 546 -16.77 35.85 13.14
C GLU A 546 -15.51 36.68 13.43
N ASP A 547 -14.65 36.20 14.35
CA ASP A 547 -13.49 36.95 14.82
C ASP A 547 -12.42 37.15 13.73
N MET A 548 -12.27 36.20 12.80
CA MET A 548 -11.29 36.26 11.71
C MET A 548 -11.89 36.77 10.38
N HIS A 549 -13.20 37.04 10.33
CA HIS A 549 -13.93 37.41 9.11
C HIS A 549 -13.88 36.36 7.97
N TYR A 550 -13.93 35.06 8.31
CA TYR A 550 -13.78 33.94 7.36
C TYR A 550 -15.09 33.53 6.64
N HIS A 551 -16.10 34.41 6.58
CA HIS A 551 -17.43 34.07 6.02
C HIS A 551 -17.39 33.62 4.55
N GLU A 552 -16.49 34.17 3.73
CA GLU A 552 -16.35 33.78 2.32
C GLU A 552 -15.79 32.36 2.18
N ALA A 553 -14.81 31.99 3.00
CA ALA A 553 -14.26 30.63 3.04
C ALA A 553 -15.35 29.60 3.40
N LEU A 554 -16.23 29.94 4.36
CA LEU A 554 -17.38 29.12 4.71
C LEU A 554 -18.39 29.00 3.57
N LYS A 555 -18.74 30.12 2.90
CA LYS A 555 -19.62 30.10 1.72
C LYS A 555 -19.06 29.21 0.60
N MET A 556 -17.74 29.24 0.37
CA MET A 556 -17.08 28.42 -0.65
C MET A 556 -17.10 26.92 -0.33
N GLU A 557 -17.03 26.51 0.94
CA GLU A 557 -17.17 25.10 1.30
C GLU A 557 -18.65 24.65 1.26
N LEU A 558 -19.59 25.53 1.60
CA LEU A 558 -21.03 25.26 1.50
C LEU A 558 -21.49 25.08 0.05
N SER A 559 -20.95 25.86 -0.90
CA SER A 559 -21.29 25.74 -2.33
C SER A 559 -20.89 24.37 -2.93
N LYS A 560 -20.03 23.60 -2.25
CA LYS A 560 -19.68 22.22 -2.60
C LYS A 560 -20.72 21.18 -2.15
N GLY A 561 -21.85 21.63 -1.59
CA GLY A 561 -22.93 20.77 -1.08
C GLY A 561 -22.62 20.13 0.28
N PHE A 562 -21.64 20.65 1.03
CA PHE A 562 -21.35 20.19 2.38
C PHE A 562 -22.34 20.77 3.39
N SER A 563 -22.67 20.02 4.44
CA SER A 563 -23.36 20.59 5.60
C SER A 563 -22.48 21.64 6.27
N GLU A 564 -23.09 22.60 6.98
CA GLU A 564 -22.35 23.64 7.72
C GLU A 564 -21.28 23.03 8.63
N GLU A 565 -21.64 21.97 9.35
CA GLU A 565 -20.71 21.24 10.22
C GLU A 565 -19.51 20.68 9.45
N ARG A 566 -19.76 20.03 8.30
CA ARG A 566 -18.71 19.46 7.45
C ARG A 566 -17.83 20.54 6.85
N ALA A 567 -18.42 21.67 6.46
CA ALA A 567 -17.70 22.82 5.93
C ALA A 567 -16.74 23.39 6.99
N LEU A 568 -17.20 23.61 8.23
CA LEU A 568 -16.36 24.10 9.32
C LEU A 568 -15.20 23.14 9.63
N LEU A 569 -15.47 21.84 9.75
CA LEU A 569 -14.41 20.84 9.97
C LEU A 569 -13.40 20.82 8.82
N ASN A 570 -13.86 20.96 7.57
CA ASN A 570 -12.96 21.04 6.42
C ASN A 570 -12.05 22.28 6.51
N ILE A 571 -12.56 23.44 6.95
CA ILE A 571 -11.76 24.66 7.12
C ILE A 571 -10.70 24.46 8.20
N ILE A 572 -11.07 23.92 9.36
CA ILE A 572 -10.12 23.55 10.44
C ILE A 572 -8.99 22.66 9.91
N LEU A 573 -9.32 21.69 9.05
CA LEU A 573 -8.32 20.78 8.51
C LEU A 573 -7.43 21.44 7.44
N LYS A 574 -7.95 22.40 6.67
CA LYS A 574 -7.24 23.03 5.55
C LYS A 574 -6.38 24.25 5.93
N ASP A 575 -6.82 25.05 6.91
CA ASP A 575 -6.18 26.32 7.28
C ASP A 575 -5.55 26.22 8.68
N LYS A 576 -4.22 26.41 8.75
CA LYS A 576 -3.44 26.28 9.99
C LYS A 576 -3.71 27.43 10.97
N ASP A 577 -3.95 28.63 10.48
CA ASP A 577 -4.18 29.81 11.33
C ASP A 577 -5.58 29.76 11.93
N PHE A 578 -6.58 29.41 11.12
CA PHE A 578 -7.94 29.15 11.59
C PHE A 578 -7.96 28.01 12.61
N ARG A 579 -7.27 26.90 12.32
CA ARG A 579 -7.11 25.77 13.25
C ARG A 579 -6.54 26.23 14.60
N ARG A 580 -5.49 27.05 14.57
CA ARG A 580 -4.83 27.56 15.79
C ARG A 580 -5.75 28.50 16.57
N GLU A 581 -6.55 29.33 15.89
CA GLU A 581 -7.55 30.17 16.57
C GLU A 581 -8.62 29.35 17.29
N VAL A 582 -9.17 28.33 16.62
CA VAL A 582 -10.14 27.41 17.26
C VAL A 582 -9.55 26.74 18.49
N ALA A 583 -8.28 26.32 18.44
CA ALA A 583 -7.57 25.76 19.58
C ALA A 583 -7.42 26.78 20.74
N LYS A 584 -7.09 28.04 20.43
CA LYS A 584 -6.97 29.11 21.44
C LYS A 584 -8.31 29.32 22.16
N ILE A 585 -9.42 29.40 21.41
CA ILE A 585 -10.76 29.55 21.98
C ILE A 585 -11.06 28.39 22.92
N ALA A 586 -10.77 27.16 22.49
CA ALA A 586 -11.04 25.98 23.29
C ALA A 586 -10.28 25.98 24.63
N LEU A 587 -8.97 26.28 24.61
CA LEU A 587 -8.16 26.35 25.83
C LEU A 587 -8.61 27.48 26.77
N ILE A 588 -9.00 28.64 26.25
CA ILE A 588 -9.54 29.73 27.08
C ILE A 588 -10.81 29.26 27.82
N LYS A 589 -11.70 28.54 27.13
CA LYS A 589 -12.92 27.99 27.72
C LYS A 589 -12.63 26.88 28.73
N GLU A 590 -11.70 25.99 28.43
CA GLU A 590 -11.32 24.87 29.28
C GLU A 590 -10.74 25.33 30.63
N TYR A 591 -9.89 26.35 30.61
CA TYR A 591 -9.26 26.91 31.82
C TYR A 591 -9.99 28.13 32.41
N ASN A 592 -11.20 28.45 31.92
CA ASN A 592 -12.04 29.56 32.39
C ASN A 592 -11.35 30.95 32.37
N LEU A 593 -10.60 31.24 31.31
CA LEU A 593 -9.77 32.45 31.17
C LEU A 593 -10.47 33.62 30.43
N ASP A 594 -11.78 33.54 30.22
CA ASP A 594 -12.55 34.55 29.47
C ASP A 594 -12.41 35.97 30.06
N LYS A 595 -12.41 36.09 31.40
CA LYS A 595 -12.28 37.38 32.08
C LYS A 595 -10.93 38.06 31.84
N ASP A 596 -9.86 37.27 31.74
CA ASP A 596 -8.53 37.79 31.42
C ASP A 596 -8.45 38.27 29.97
N VAL A 597 -9.11 37.57 29.04
CA VAL A 597 -9.21 38.00 27.64
C VAL A 597 -9.98 39.32 27.54
N GLU A 598 -11.14 39.42 28.19
CA GLU A 598 -11.94 40.65 28.22
C GLU A 598 -11.17 41.85 28.78
N ARG A 599 -10.34 41.63 29.81
CA ARG A 599 -9.48 42.67 30.38
C ARG A 599 -8.50 43.22 29.33
N TYR A 600 -7.89 42.34 28.53
CA TYR A 600 -6.95 42.77 27.49
C TYR A 600 -7.63 43.44 26.30
N VAL A 601 -8.84 43.01 25.95
CA VAL A 601 -9.66 43.67 24.92
C VAL A 601 -10.04 45.09 25.36
N LYS A 602 -10.45 45.28 26.62
CA LYS A 602 -10.71 46.61 27.19
C LYS A 602 -9.47 47.52 27.19
N ASN A 603 -8.27 46.94 27.24
CA ASN A 603 -7.00 47.65 27.15
C ASN A 603 -6.53 47.89 25.70
N GLY A 604 -7.40 47.69 24.69
CA GLY A 604 -7.16 48.08 23.30
C GLY A 604 -6.57 46.98 22.39
N LEU A 605 -6.41 45.74 22.87
CA LEU A 605 -6.02 44.62 22.01
C LEU A 605 -7.23 44.06 21.25
N SER A 606 -7.02 43.53 20.03
CA SER A 606 -8.07 42.73 19.38
C SER A 606 -8.33 41.43 20.15
N VAL A 607 -9.51 40.83 19.99
CA VAL A 607 -9.87 39.57 20.68
C VAL A 607 -8.85 38.46 20.37
N ILE A 608 -8.40 38.36 19.12
CA ILE A 608 -7.39 37.38 18.67
C ILE A 608 -6.05 37.60 19.40
N GLN A 609 -5.60 38.85 19.48
CA GLN A 609 -4.35 39.22 20.17
C GLN A 609 -4.47 39.02 21.69
N ALA A 610 -5.63 39.32 22.27
CA ALA A 610 -5.90 39.13 23.68
C ALA A 610 -5.85 37.65 24.08
N ARG A 611 -6.47 36.75 23.30
CA ARG A 611 -6.39 35.30 23.52
C ARG A 611 -4.96 34.78 23.47
N GLU A 612 -4.18 35.20 22.47
CA GLU A 612 -2.79 34.79 22.34
C GLU A 612 -1.94 35.28 23.51
N LYS A 613 -2.15 36.53 23.96
CA LYS A 613 -1.46 37.07 25.12
C LYS A 613 -1.78 36.32 26.40
N VAL A 614 -3.06 36.08 26.69
CA VAL A 614 -3.49 35.33 27.88
C VAL A 614 -2.87 33.93 27.90
N LEU A 615 -2.96 33.18 26.80
CA LEU A 615 -2.40 31.83 26.72
C LEU A 615 -0.88 31.79 26.77
N SER A 616 -0.20 32.91 26.46
CA SER A 616 1.26 33.04 26.57
C SER A 616 1.70 33.39 28.00
N GLU A 617 0.81 33.91 28.85
CA GLU A 617 1.11 34.20 30.25
C GLU A 617 0.97 32.96 31.14
N TYR A 618 -0.12 32.23 30.95
CA TYR A 618 -0.47 31.08 31.79
C TYR A 618 0.15 29.77 31.27
N GLY A 619 0.42 28.85 32.19
CA GLY A 619 0.79 27.47 31.92
C GLY A 619 0.45 26.57 33.11
N LEU A 620 0.80 25.29 33.03
CA LEU A 620 0.60 24.34 34.11
C LEU A 620 1.92 24.01 34.79
N ASP A 621 1.94 24.03 36.12
CA ASP A 621 3.09 23.58 36.89
C ASP A 621 3.25 22.05 36.75
N SER A 622 4.45 21.57 36.41
CA SER A 622 4.68 20.16 36.10
C SER A 622 4.57 19.23 37.31
N SER A 623 4.62 19.77 38.53
CA SER A 623 4.55 19.01 39.78
C SER A 623 3.18 19.04 40.44
N THR A 624 2.50 20.19 40.41
CA THR A 624 1.22 20.44 41.06
C THR A 624 0.04 20.47 40.10
N LEU A 625 0.30 20.60 38.78
CA LEU A 625 -0.69 20.61 37.70
C LEU A 625 -1.70 21.75 37.79
N LYS A 626 -1.42 22.74 38.64
CA LYS A 626 -2.23 23.94 38.80
C LYS A 626 -1.82 24.99 37.79
N LEU A 627 -2.79 25.80 37.41
CA LEU A 627 -2.57 26.95 36.56
C LEU A 627 -1.65 27.95 37.27
N THR A 628 -0.59 28.36 36.59
CA THR A 628 0.40 29.31 37.11
C THR A 628 0.90 30.23 35.99
N LYS A 629 1.36 31.42 36.35
CA LYS A 629 2.04 32.34 35.41
C LYS A 629 3.54 32.03 35.28
N ASP A 630 4.11 31.27 36.23
CA ASP A 630 5.55 30.99 36.30
C ASP A 630 5.96 29.71 35.55
N SER A 631 5.02 29.05 34.87
CA SER A 631 5.33 27.85 34.09
C SER A 631 6.26 28.17 32.91
N LYS A 632 7.25 27.30 32.70
CA LYS A 632 8.12 27.30 31.52
C LYS A 632 7.37 26.93 30.24
N ILE A 633 6.35 26.07 30.33
CA ILE A 633 5.54 25.63 29.20
C ILE A 633 4.19 26.35 29.29
N LYS A 634 3.89 27.15 28.27
CA LYS A 634 2.72 28.01 28.25
C LYS A 634 1.53 27.28 27.63
N LEU A 635 0.32 27.69 27.97
CA LEU A 635 -0.89 27.10 27.39
C LEU A 635 -0.95 27.29 25.88
N ILE A 636 -0.36 28.37 25.35
CA ILE A 636 -0.27 28.60 23.91
C ILE A 636 0.46 27.45 23.19
N ASP A 637 1.42 26.79 23.83
CA ASP A 637 2.16 25.65 23.26
C ASP A 637 1.29 24.39 23.12
N LEU A 638 0.16 24.31 23.83
CA LEU A 638 -0.79 23.21 23.74
C LEU A 638 -1.72 23.33 22.52
N THR A 639 -1.83 24.52 21.91
CA THR A 639 -2.72 24.75 20.75
C THR A 639 -2.38 23.89 19.54
N TYR A 640 -1.10 23.56 19.36
CA TYR A 640 -0.62 22.78 18.22
C TYR A 640 -1.27 21.39 18.13
N ARG A 641 -1.43 20.72 19.27
CA ARG A 641 -1.98 19.36 19.32
C ARG A 641 -3.46 19.29 19.63
N TYR A 642 -4.01 20.33 20.26
CA TYR A 642 -5.37 20.31 20.78
C TYR A 642 -6.41 19.83 19.76
N ILE A 643 -6.39 20.41 18.56
CA ILE A 643 -7.35 20.05 17.50
C ILE A 643 -7.17 18.60 17.05
N ARG A 644 -5.93 18.15 16.87
CA ARG A 644 -5.63 16.77 16.49
C ARG A 644 -6.15 15.79 17.53
N ASP A 645 -5.86 16.05 18.81
CA ASP A 645 -6.26 15.17 19.90
C ASP A 645 -7.80 15.09 20.04
N HIS A 646 -8.54 16.16 19.72
CA HIS A 646 -10.01 16.24 19.86
C HIS A 646 -10.82 16.01 18.57
N ILE A 647 -10.17 15.92 17.40
CA ILE A 647 -10.82 15.63 16.11
C ILE A 647 -10.32 14.33 15.50
N GLU A 648 -9.00 14.20 15.30
CA GLU A 648 -8.41 13.03 14.63
C GLU A 648 -8.22 11.86 15.59
N LEU A 649 -7.75 12.13 16.81
CA LEU A 649 -7.58 11.14 17.89
C LEU A 649 -8.72 11.16 18.92
N ALA A 650 -9.84 11.81 18.60
CA ALA A 650 -10.95 12.06 19.54
C ALA A 650 -11.36 10.82 20.36
N LEU A 651 -11.45 9.66 19.72
CA LEU A 651 -11.82 8.41 20.39
C LEU A 651 -10.76 7.92 21.38
N SER A 652 -9.48 7.99 21.00
CA SER A 652 -8.34 7.66 21.86
C SER A 652 -8.29 8.62 23.05
N THR A 653 -8.37 9.92 22.80
CA THR A 653 -8.37 10.97 23.83
C THR A 653 -9.52 10.80 24.81
N ALA A 654 -10.74 10.57 24.31
CA ALA A 654 -11.91 10.32 25.16
C ALA A 654 -11.76 9.09 26.06
N ARG A 655 -11.17 8.00 25.56
CA ARG A 655 -10.88 6.82 26.39
C ARG A 655 -9.90 7.16 27.52
N LYS A 656 -8.81 7.87 27.20
CA LYS A 656 -7.82 8.31 28.18
C LYS A 656 -8.43 9.19 29.27
N GLU A 657 -9.24 10.18 28.89
CA GLU A 657 -9.93 11.07 29.82
C GLU A 657 -10.94 10.33 30.70
N VAL A 658 -11.74 9.42 30.13
CA VAL A 658 -12.71 8.63 30.90
C VAL A 658 -11.98 7.70 31.88
N ILE A 659 -10.91 7.03 31.46
CA ILE A 659 -10.09 6.18 32.34
C ILE A 659 -9.51 6.99 33.50
N ALA A 660 -8.95 8.17 33.21
CA ALA A 660 -8.38 9.04 34.23
C ALA A 660 -9.45 9.57 35.20
N LYS A 661 -10.63 9.98 34.69
CA LYS A 661 -11.78 10.43 35.49
C LYS A 661 -12.25 9.39 36.49
N HIS A 662 -12.23 8.10 36.11
CA HIS A 662 -12.65 6.99 36.98
C HIS A 662 -11.51 6.40 37.83
N GLY A 663 -10.30 6.98 37.78
CA GLY A 663 -9.14 6.50 38.55
C GLY A 663 -8.67 5.09 38.14
N LEU A 664 -8.91 4.70 36.88
CA LEU A 664 -8.66 3.35 36.36
C LEU A 664 -7.25 3.15 35.79
N LEU A 665 -6.36 4.14 35.91
CA LEU A 665 -4.98 4.04 35.42
C LEU A 665 -4.20 2.87 36.04
N LYS A 666 -4.47 2.56 37.30
CA LYS A 666 -3.87 1.40 37.99
C LYS A 666 -4.26 0.05 37.37
N GLU A 667 -5.32 0.00 36.56
CA GLU A 667 -5.80 -1.21 35.89
C GLU A 667 -5.16 -1.42 34.52
N LEU A 668 -4.43 -0.45 33.96
CA LEU A 668 -3.86 -0.51 32.60
C LEU A 668 -3.11 -1.81 32.35
N ASP A 669 -2.25 -2.18 33.28
CA ASP A 669 -1.41 -3.37 33.23
C ASP A 669 -2.20 -4.69 33.18
N LYS A 670 -3.36 -4.74 33.84
CA LYS A 670 -4.23 -5.94 33.88
C LYS A 670 -4.88 -6.21 32.52
N TYR A 671 -5.15 -5.16 31.75
CA TYR A 671 -5.87 -5.23 30.48
C TYR A 671 -4.97 -5.04 29.25
N ARG A 672 -3.64 -4.99 29.46
CA ARG A 672 -2.67 -4.81 28.40
C ARG A 672 -2.36 -6.14 27.72
N TYR A 673 -2.39 -6.12 26.39
CA TYR A 673 -1.81 -7.16 25.55
C TYR A 673 -0.45 -6.67 25.07
N GLU A 674 0.58 -7.50 25.17
CA GLU A 674 1.95 -7.13 24.77
C GLU A 674 2.45 -8.00 23.62
N ALA A 675 3.40 -7.49 22.85
CA ALA A 675 4.12 -8.24 21.82
C ALA A 675 5.25 -9.12 22.39
N VAL A 676 5.68 -8.86 23.62
CA VAL A 676 6.81 -9.49 24.32
C VAL A 676 6.54 -9.56 25.81
N GLY A 677 7.31 -10.36 26.54
CA GLY A 677 7.21 -10.45 28.00
C GLY A 677 6.10 -11.39 28.46
N GLU A 678 5.78 -11.32 29.75
CA GLU A 678 4.85 -12.26 30.40
C GLU A 678 3.40 -12.10 29.91
N ARG A 679 3.03 -10.89 29.44
CA ARG A 679 1.70 -10.58 28.90
C ARG A 679 1.66 -10.70 27.37
N LYS A 680 2.60 -11.45 26.78
CA LYS A 680 2.64 -11.66 25.34
C LYS A 680 1.34 -12.30 24.85
N ALA A 681 0.64 -11.62 23.95
CA ALA A 681 -0.64 -12.07 23.42
C ALA A 681 -0.72 -12.02 21.88
N TYR A 682 0.26 -11.40 21.22
CA TYR A 682 0.38 -11.35 19.77
C TYR A 682 1.85 -11.30 19.34
N ASN A 683 2.10 -11.55 18.06
CA ASN A 683 3.43 -11.45 17.46
C ASN A 683 3.60 -10.12 16.72
N LEU A 684 4.76 -9.48 16.83
CA LEU A 684 5.09 -8.25 16.10
C LEU A 684 6.40 -8.36 15.35
N VAL A 685 6.37 -8.08 14.04
CA VAL A 685 7.52 -8.19 13.14
C VAL A 685 7.62 -6.97 12.24
N TYR A 686 8.82 -6.42 12.11
CA TYR A 686 9.17 -5.52 11.02
C TYR A 686 9.68 -6.32 9.82
N ALA A 687 9.04 -6.19 8.66
CA ALA A 687 9.46 -6.87 7.43
C ALA A 687 9.55 -5.84 6.29
N PRO A 688 10.73 -5.28 5.99
CA PRO A 688 10.82 -4.19 5.04
C PRO A 688 10.32 -4.62 3.67
N SER A 689 9.48 -3.78 3.05
CA SER A 689 9.00 -4.01 1.68
C SER A 689 10.17 -3.99 0.69
N ARG A 690 10.27 -5.06 -0.10
CA ARG A 690 11.23 -5.21 -1.19
C ARG A 690 10.59 -5.19 -2.58
N VAL A 691 9.30 -4.82 -2.67
CA VAL A 691 8.61 -4.68 -3.96
C VAL A 691 9.27 -3.57 -4.79
N ASP A 692 9.93 -3.96 -5.87
CA ASP A 692 10.45 -3.06 -6.91
C ASP A 692 9.37 -2.87 -7.96
N LEU A 693 8.66 -1.75 -7.88
CA LEU A 693 7.51 -1.53 -8.74
C LEU A 693 8.01 -1.24 -10.17
N GLY A 694 7.58 -2.02 -11.15
CA GLY A 694 8.10 -1.96 -12.52
C GLY A 694 8.11 -3.34 -13.19
N PRO A 695 8.90 -3.54 -14.26
CA PRO A 695 9.00 -4.82 -14.97
C PRO A 695 9.33 -6.03 -14.09
N HIS A 696 10.00 -5.81 -12.95
CA HIS A 696 10.46 -6.84 -12.03
C HIS A 696 9.61 -6.91 -10.73
N GLU A 697 8.37 -6.42 -10.73
CA GLU A 697 7.58 -6.30 -9.50
C GLU A 697 7.28 -7.66 -8.83
N ILE A 698 7.05 -8.71 -9.60
CA ILE A 698 6.87 -10.07 -9.08
C ILE A 698 8.20 -10.63 -8.57
N GLU A 699 9.24 -10.58 -9.40
CA GLU A 699 10.58 -11.12 -9.11
C GLU A 699 11.15 -10.51 -7.83
N SER A 700 10.94 -9.22 -7.62
CA SER A 700 11.41 -8.49 -6.44
C SER A 700 10.87 -9.01 -5.10
N VAL A 701 9.74 -9.73 -5.12
CA VAL A 701 9.12 -10.31 -3.93
C VAL A 701 9.47 -11.78 -3.78
N ILE A 702 9.46 -12.53 -4.87
CA ILE A 702 9.64 -13.99 -4.81
C ILE A 702 11.11 -14.41 -4.89
N ALA A 703 11.96 -13.68 -5.60
CA ALA A 703 13.32 -14.12 -5.95
C ALA A 703 14.42 -13.55 -5.05
N PHE A 704 14.11 -12.60 -4.15
CA PHE A 704 15.05 -12.09 -3.16
C PHE A 704 14.67 -12.54 -1.76
N GLY A 705 15.67 -12.80 -0.90
CA GLY A 705 15.41 -13.18 0.47
C GLY A 705 14.64 -12.10 1.24
N GLN A 706 13.63 -12.53 2.02
CA GLN A 706 12.79 -11.63 2.81
C GLN A 706 13.37 -11.48 4.23
N PRO A 707 13.95 -10.32 4.58
CA PRO A 707 14.38 -10.05 5.95
C PRO A 707 13.18 -9.87 6.90
N LEU A 708 13.30 -10.39 8.10
CA LEU A 708 12.31 -10.30 9.18
C LEU A 708 13.00 -9.82 10.46
N GLY A 709 12.64 -8.66 10.98
CA GLY A 709 13.09 -8.13 12.27
C GLY A 709 11.99 -8.27 13.33
N PRO A 710 11.89 -9.41 14.03
CA PRO A 710 10.88 -9.63 15.06
C PRO A 710 11.35 -9.11 16.42
N PHE A 711 10.41 -8.92 17.35
CA PHE A 711 10.76 -8.66 18.75
C PHE A 711 11.20 -9.92 19.53
N ASP A 712 10.81 -11.11 19.05
CA ASP A 712 11.27 -12.40 19.57
C ASP A 712 11.27 -13.51 18.50
N LEU A 713 11.80 -14.68 18.84
CA LEU A 713 11.96 -15.77 17.90
C LEU A 713 10.62 -16.39 17.43
N GLU A 714 9.60 -16.41 18.29
CA GLU A 714 8.27 -16.93 17.92
C GLU A 714 7.63 -16.05 16.86
N ALA A 715 7.68 -14.72 17.05
CA ALA A 715 7.19 -13.76 16.05
C ALA A 715 7.95 -13.90 14.73
N GLY A 716 9.27 -14.08 14.79
CA GLY A 716 10.10 -14.35 13.61
C GLY A 716 9.66 -15.60 12.85
N ARG A 717 9.42 -16.71 13.55
CA ARG A 717 8.95 -17.97 12.96
C ARG A 717 7.56 -17.85 12.35
N ALA A 718 6.65 -17.11 12.99
CA ALA A 718 5.30 -16.88 12.47
C ALA A 718 5.34 -16.11 11.14
N ALA A 719 6.09 -15.00 11.08
CA ALA A 719 6.26 -14.26 9.83
C ALA A 719 7.02 -15.06 8.76
N GLN A 720 8.05 -15.83 9.15
CA GLN A 720 8.78 -16.71 8.24
C GLN A 720 7.84 -17.71 7.57
N LYS A 721 6.96 -18.37 8.34
CA LYS A 721 5.97 -19.31 7.81
C LYS A 721 5.06 -18.69 6.75
N LEU A 722 4.71 -17.40 6.88
CA LEU A 722 3.90 -16.70 5.89
C LEU A 722 4.70 -16.41 4.62
N PHE A 723 5.85 -15.74 4.74
CA PHE A 723 6.63 -15.30 3.57
C PHE A 723 7.28 -16.45 2.80
N GLU A 724 7.59 -17.56 3.48
CA GLU A 724 8.04 -18.82 2.85
C GLU A 724 7.04 -19.41 1.85
N LYS A 725 5.76 -19.01 1.91
CA LYS A 725 4.75 -19.48 0.96
C LYS A 725 4.93 -18.93 -0.45
N ILE A 726 5.65 -17.83 -0.60
CA ILE A 726 5.84 -17.11 -1.87
C ILE A 726 7.31 -16.91 -2.24
N ASN A 727 8.25 -17.12 -1.31
CA ASN A 727 9.66 -16.86 -1.53
C ASN A 727 10.40 -18.09 -2.08
N ILE A 728 10.98 -17.96 -3.27
CA ILE A 728 11.76 -18.98 -3.99
C ILE A 728 13.27 -18.73 -3.94
N SER A 729 13.73 -17.66 -3.28
CA SER A 729 15.15 -17.32 -3.18
C SER A 729 15.92 -18.39 -2.40
N GLU A 730 17.23 -18.50 -2.61
CA GLU A 730 18.07 -19.48 -1.89
C GLU A 730 18.08 -19.20 -0.37
N GLU A 731 18.07 -17.93 0.00
CA GLU A 731 18.03 -17.44 1.38
C GLU A 731 16.66 -17.67 2.04
N GLY A 732 15.58 -17.55 1.27
CA GLY A 732 14.22 -17.58 1.81
C GLY A 732 13.86 -16.37 2.64
N ALA A 733 12.88 -16.55 3.52
CA ALA A 733 12.64 -15.59 4.59
C ALA A 733 13.61 -15.86 5.75
N TYR A 734 14.33 -14.84 6.21
CA TYR A 734 15.36 -14.98 7.24
C TYR A 734 15.17 -13.99 8.39
N ILE A 735 15.51 -14.43 9.60
CA ILE A 735 15.19 -13.75 10.86
C ILE A 735 16.42 -12.99 11.36
N PHE A 736 16.28 -11.68 11.53
CA PHE A 736 17.21 -10.83 12.25
C PHE A 736 17.02 -10.93 13.77
N PRO A 737 18.01 -10.52 14.59
CA PRO A 737 17.88 -10.56 16.04
C PRO A 737 16.82 -9.62 16.63
N ASN A 738 16.48 -8.52 15.94
CA ASN A 738 15.53 -7.51 16.41
C ASN A 738 15.01 -6.65 15.24
N PRO A 739 13.95 -5.83 15.45
CA PRO A 739 13.42 -4.93 14.42
C PRO A 739 14.45 -3.90 13.94
N ALA A 740 15.24 -3.33 14.86
CA ALA A 740 16.22 -2.29 14.58
C ALA A 740 17.28 -2.72 13.55
N SER A 741 17.66 -4.00 13.55
CA SER A 741 18.60 -4.56 12.56
C SER A 741 18.01 -4.55 11.15
N ALA A 742 16.73 -4.92 11.01
CA ALA A 742 16.04 -4.94 9.72
C ALA A 742 15.65 -3.52 9.24
N GLU A 743 15.29 -2.61 10.16
CA GLU A 743 15.05 -1.18 9.88
C GLU A 743 16.34 -0.49 9.38
N GLY A 744 17.45 -0.73 10.06
CA GLY A 744 18.77 -0.25 9.67
C GLY A 744 19.22 -0.81 8.32
N GLN A 745 19.05 -2.12 8.11
CA GLN A 745 19.34 -2.79 6.84
C GLN A 745 18.64 -2.06 5.68
N LYS A 746 17.33 -1.81 5.79
CA LYS A 746 16.56 -1.18 4.71
C LYS A 746 17.00 0.25 4.42
N THR A 747 17.18 1.05 5.46
CA THR A 747 17.51 2.47 5.30
C THR A 747 18.94 2.67 4.81
N LEU A 748 19.90 1.89 5.32
CA LEU A 748 21.29 1.94 4.87
C LEU A 748 21.53 1.31 3.49
N GLU A 749 20.76 0.27 3.10
CA GLU A 749 20.82 -0.28 1.74
C GLU A 749 20.53 0.81 0.69
N ASN A 750 19.47 1.59 0.92
CA ASN A 750 19.10 2.69 0.03
C ASN A 750 20.06 3.89 0.13
N ALA A 751 20.51 4.25 1.34
CA ALA A 751 21.49 5.32 1.52
C ALA A 751 22.84 5.00 0.82
N SER A 752 23.31 3.76 0.92
CA SER A 752 24.52 3.32 0.22
C SER A 752 24.36 3.41 -1.30
N ARG A 753 23.16 3.12 -1.82
CA ARG A 753 22.90 3.19 -3.25
C ARG A 753 22.91 4.63 -3.76
N ASP A 754 22.32 5.54 -3.01
CA ASP A 754 22.33 6.98 -3.27
C ASP A 754 23.77 7.54 -3.31
N ASP A 755 24.59 7.19 -2.30
CA ASP A 755 26.03 7.52 -2.24
C ASP A 755 26.79 6.99 -3.47
N ASN A 756 26.57 5.74 -3.85
CA ASN A 756 27.26 5.12 -4.98
C ASN A 756 26.89 5.78 -6.32
N TYR A 757 25.62 6.19 -6.50
CA TYR A 757 25.21 6.97 -7.67
C TYR A 757 25.82 8.37 -7.67
N ALA A 758 25.89 9.03 -6.51
CA ALA A 758 26.53 10.34 -6.41
C ALA A 758 28.00 10.28 -6.82
N PHE A 759 28.72 9.25 -6.37
CA PHE A 759 30.11 9.05 -6.77
C PHE A 759 30.25 8.77 -8.28
N ALA A 760 29.40 7.90 -8.85
CA ALA A 760 29.39 7.65 -10.29
C ALA A 760 29.10 8.92 -11.12
N ASN A 761 28.13 9.72 -10.69
CA ASN A 761 27.77 10.99 -11.32
C ASN A 761 28.91 12.00 -11.23
N LEU A 762 29.64 12.05 -10.11
CA LEU A 762 30.81 12.88 -9.97
C LEU A 762 31.94 12.47 -10.91
N ILE A 763 32.16 11.16 -11.11
CA ILE A 763 33.09 10.65 -12.13
C ILE A 763 32.66 11.10 -13.53
N ALA A 764 31.36 11.03 -13.85
CA ALA A 764 30.85 11.47 -15.14
C ALA A 764 31.11 12.95 -15.40
N LEU A 765 30.72 13.82 -14.46
CA LEU A 765 30.98 15.26 -14.54
C LEU A 765 32.47 15.57 -14.69
N SER A 766 33.32 14.88 -13.93
CA SER A 766 34.77 15.07 -13.97
C SER A 766 35.36 14.60 -15.31
N ALA A 767 34.95 13.42 -15.80
CA ALA A 767 35.41 12.88 -17.07
C ALA A 767 34.99 13.78 -18.24
N GLU A 768 33.73 14.24 -18.27
CA GLU A 768 33.23 15.20 -19.27
C GLU A 768 34.06 16.49 -19.27
N ALA A 769 34.32 17.06 -18.09
CA ALA A 769 35.13 18.27 -17.95
C ALA A 769 36.59 18.09 -18.39
N MET A 770 37.14 16.88 -18.29
CA MET A 770 38.51 16.55 -18.66
C MET A 770 38.65 15.97 -20.07
N GLY A 771 37.55 15.86 -20.84
CA GLY A 771 37.56 15.27 -22.18
C GLY A 771 37.75 13.74 -22.22
N ALA A 772 37.38 13.04 -21.14
CA ALA A 772 37.48 11.59 -21.00
C ALA A 772 36.10 10.91 -21.03
N ASN A 773 36.09 9.59 -21.24
CA ASN A 773 34.86 8.78 -21.24
C ASN A 773 34.66 8.09 -19.87
N ALA A 774 33.64 8.54 -19.13
CA ALA A 774 33.29 7.99 -17.82
C ALA A 774 32.97 6.49 -17.87
N TYR A 775 32.29 6.01 -18.92
CA TYR A 775 31.92 4.61 -19.07
C TYR A 775 33.15 3.72 -19.23
N SER A 776 34.15 4.16 -20.00
CA SER A 776 35.42 3.45 -20.15
C SER A 776 36.17 3.40 -18.81
N ILE A 777 36.28 4.53 -18.11
CA ILE A 777 36.95 4.59 -16.79
C ILE A 777 36.28 3.64 -15.79
N ILE A 778 34.96 3.70 -15.67
CA ILE A 778 34.19 2.83 -14.76
C ILE A 778 34.35 1.36 -15.14
N SER A 779 34.32 1.04 -16.44
CA SER A 779 34.53 -0.33 -16.93
C SER A 779 35.90 -0.87 -16.49
N TYR A 780 36.97 -0.10 -16.68
CA TYR A 780 38.32 -0.51 -16.31
C TYR A 780 38.52 -0.63 -14.79
N ILE A 781 37.86 0.23 -13.99
CA ILE A 781 37.88 0.10 -12.53
C ILE A 781 37.16 -1.20 -12.11
N ASN A 782 35.97 -1.46 -12.67
CA ASN A 782 35.15 -2.62 -12.35
C ASN A 782 35.74 -3.95 -12.84
N MET A 783 36.77 -3.94 -13.71
CA MET A 783 37.55 -5.16 -14.01
C MET A 783 38.26 -5.72 -12.77
N ARG A 784 38.50 -4.91 -11.73
CA ARG A 784 38.98 -5.38 -10.43
C ARG A 784 37.79 -5.95 -9.64
N PRO A 785 37.80 -7.25 -9.26
CA PRO A 785 36.67 -7.88 -8.56
C PRO A 785 36.29 -7.24 -7.22
N THR A 786 37.17 -6.44 -6.63
CA THR A 786 36.95 -5.74 -5.36
C THR A 786 36.28 -4.37 -5.51
N HIS A 787 36.02 -3.92 -6.74
CA HIS A 787 35.42 -2.60 -7.02
C HIS A 787 34.13 -2.76 -7.82
N LEU A 788 33.13 -1.96 -7.45
CA LEU A 788 31.88 -1.84 -8.18
C LEU A 788 31.38 -0.40 -8.13
N ILE A 789 31.69 0.36 -9.17
CA ILE A 789 31.13 1.68 -9.42
C ILE A 789 29.88 1.50 -10.30
N LEU A 790 28.76 2.08 -9.87
CA LEU A 790 27.51 2.07 -10.63
C LEU A 790 27.64 2.94 -11.89
N TRP A 791 26.72 2.75 -12.84
CA TRP A 791 26.65 3.65 -13.98
C TRP A 791 26.09 5.02 -13.58
N PRO A 792 26.66 6.13 -14.11
CA PRO A 792 26.13 7.46 -13.90
C PRO A 792 24.80 7.63 -14.64
N GLY A 793 24.04 8.67 -14.30
CA GLY A 793 22.78 9.00 -14.94
C GLY A 793 22.24 10.37 -14.53
N ARG A 794 21.04 10.69 -15.01
CA ARG A 794 20.37 11.98 -14.76
C ARG A 794 19.89 12.21 -13.32
N GLY A 795 20.06 11.22 -12.44
CA GLY A 795 19.51 11.16 -11.09
C GLY A 795 19.01 9.75 -10.77
N TYR A 796 18.11 9.64 -9.80
CA TYR A 796 17.47 8.37 -9.40
C TYR A 796 16.04 8.28 -9.93
N GLY A 797 15.59 7.07 -10.23
CA GLY A 797 14.18 6.75 -10.41
C GLY A 797 13.52 6.38 -9.06
N GLY A 798 12.23 6.69 -8.91
CA GLY A 798 11.46 6.30 -7.73
C GLY A 798 11.73 7.14 -6.47
N PHE A 799 10.96 6.88 -5.41
CA PHE A 799 10.84 7.77 -4.24
C PHE A 799 11.69 7.34 -3.03
N CYS A 800 12.10 6.07 -2.93
CA CYS A 800 12.70 5.52 -1.70
C CYS A 800 14.18 5.89 -1.53
N VAL A 801 14.98 5.77 -2.59
CA VAL A 801 16.43 6.07 -2.57
C VAL A 801 16.75 7.47 -2.00
N PRO A 802 16.13 8.57 -2.48
CA PRO A 802 16.50 9.92 -2.03
C PRO A 802 16.04 10.31 -0.63
N LYS A 803 15.17 9.50 -0.01
CA LYS A 803 14.53 9.82 1.26
C LYS A 803 14.97 8.89 2.39
N ASP A 804 15.20 7.61 2.10
CA ASP A 804 15.34 6.58 3.15
C ASP A 804 16.59 6.84 4.02
N GLY A 805 17.67 7.37 3.43
CA GLY A 805 18.85 7.79 4.18
C GLY A 805 18.62 8.97 5.12
N LEU A 806 17.60 9.80 4.87
CA LEU A 806 17.22 10.90 5.77
C LEU A 806 16.58 10.40 7.07
N PHE A 807 15.94 9.23 7.06
CA PHE A 807 15.38 8.66 8.28
C PHE A 807 16.47 8.36 9.32
N VAL A 808 17.68 8.01 8.89
CA VAL A 808 18.83 7.76 9.79
C VAL A 808 19.27 9.05 10.47
N SER A 809 19.48 10.13 9.68
CA SER A 809 19.80 11.46 10.23
C SER A 809 18.70 11.95 11.18
N TYR A 810 17.43 11.76 10.81
CA TYR A 810 16.29 12.09 11.64
C TYR A 810 16.33 11.37 13.00
N VAL A 811 16.44 10.03 13.00
CA VAL A 811 16.46 9.25 14.24
C VAL A 811 17.65 9.65 15.13
N LEU A 812 18.83 9.89 14.56
CA LEU A 812 19.99 10.36 15.34
C LEU A 812 19.77 11.78 15.92
N SER A 813 18.92 12.59 15.29
CA SER A 813 18.61 13.95 15.73
C SER A 813 17.49 14.06 16.78
N LEU A 814 16.72 12.98 17.00
CA LEU A 814 15.59 12.98 17.92
C LEU A 814 16.04 13.32 19.35
N LYS A 815 15.30 14.23 19.98
CA LYS A 815 15.39 14.53 21.40
C LYS A 815 14.32 13.80 22.19
N SER A 816 14.49 13.73 23.50
CA SER A 816 13.49 13.12 24.39
C SER A 816 12.12 13.79 24.28
N GLU A 817 12.05 15.11 24.15
CA GLU A 817 10.81 15.87 23.96
C GLU A 817 10.08 15.45 22.68
N ASP A 818 10.83 15.28 21.58
CA ASP A 818 10.28 14.88 20.28
C ASP A 818 9.66 13.48 20.35
N VAL A 819 10.24 12.59 21.16
CA VAL A 819 9.75 11.23 21.39
C VAL A 819 8.51 11.25 22.27
N LEU A 820 8.54 11.97 23.39
CA LEU A 820 7.42 12.12 24.32
C LEU A 820 6.20 12.72 23.63
N GLU A 821 6.39 13.69 22.74
CA GLU A 821 5.31 14.23 21.91
C GLU A 821 4.70 13.13 21.01
N LYS A 822 5.50 12.31 20.32
CA LYS A 822 4.98 11.24 19.43
C LYS A 822 4.21 10.14 20.15
N ILE A 823 4.51 9.87 21.41
CA ILE A 823 3.76 8.90 22.21
C ILE A 823 2.59 9.53 22.97
N GLY A 824 2.35 10.84 22.78
CA GLY A 824 1.19 11.55 23.31
C GLY A 824 1.30 11.96 24.77
N VAL A 825 2.52 12.06 25.32
CA VAL A 825 2.71 12.64 26.67
C VAL A 825 2.49 14.15 26.59
N PRO A 826 1.65 14.74 27.46
CA PRO A 826 1.42 16.18 27.47
C PRO A 826 2.71 16.98 27.66
N ARG A 827 2.89 18.07 26.89
CA ARG A 827 4.13 18.88 26.89
C ARG A 827 4.51 19.36 28.29
N TYR A 828 3.54 19.80 29.10
CA TYR A 828 3.80 20.27 30.47
C TYR A 828 4.41 19.20 31.39
N LEU A 829 4.33 17.91 31.06
CA LEU A 829 4.94 16.81 31.80
C LEU A 829 6.31 16.38 31.28
N HIS A 830 6.72 16.85 30.09
CA HIS A 830 8.00 16.45 29.50
C HIS A 830 9.18 16.67 30.45
N PRO A 831 9.34 17.83 31.13
CA PRO A 831 10.46 18.03 32.04
C PRO A 831 10.51 17.03 33.19
N TYR A 832 9.33 16.69 33.76
CA TYR A 832 9.24 15.72 34.86
C TYR A 832 9.64 14.32 34.40
N ILE A 833 9.09 13.87 33.27
CA ILE A 833 9.36 12.53 32.74
C ILE A 833 10.81 12.39 32.29
N ILE A 834 11.39 13.41 31.65
CA ILE A 834 12.80 13.40 31.24
C ILE A 834 13.71 13.26 32.46
N ASN A 835 13.50 14.07 33.50
CA ASN A 835 14.28 13.99 34.74
C ASN A 835 14.16 12.61 35.38
N LEU A 836 12.96 12.03 35.42
CA LEU A 836 12.74 10.68 35.95
C LEU A 836 13.50 9.62 35.14
N VAL A 837 13.44 9.69 33.81
CA VAL A 837 14.16 8.77 32.92
C VAL A 837 15.67 8.88 33.13
N GLU A 838 16.19 10.11 33.20
CA GLU A 838 17.62 10.37 33.41
C GLU A 838 18.09 9.84 34.77
N GLU A 839 17.32 10.08 35.83
CA GLU A 839 17.62 9.60 37.17
C GLU A 839 17.64 8.06 37.22
N LEU A 840 16.60 7.41 36.68
CA LEU A 840 16.48 5.95 36.68
C LEU A 840 17.59 5.29 35.86
N LEU A 841 17.90 5.81 34.67
CA LEU A 841 18.96 5.26 33.82
C LEU A 841 20.36 5.53 34.37
N SER A 842 20.57 6.67 35.04
CA SER A 842 21.86 7.00 35.67
C SER A 842 22.11 6.15 36.91
N SER A 843 21.07 5.82 37.68
CA SER A 843 21.19 4.95 38.85
C SER A 843 21.63 3.52 38.51
N ARG A 844 21.59 3.09 37.24
CA ARG A 844 22.04 1.75 36.83
C ARG A 844 23.46 1.44 37.32
N TRP A 845 24.33 2.44 37.42
CA TRP A 845 25.72 2.27 37.83
C TRP A 845 25.90 2.05 39.33
N ASP A 846 24.86 2.33 40.13
CA ASP A 846 24.89 2.18 41.58
C ASP A 846 24.59 0.72 42.03
N TYR A 847 24.22 -0.16 41.10
CA TYR A 847 23.85 -1.55 41.36
C TYR A 847 24.74 -2.51 40.57
N GLU A 848 25.28 -3.53 41.24
CA GLU A 848 26.03 -4.62 40.58
C GLU A 848 25.07 -5.55 39.82
N ASP A 849 23.97 -5.96 40.47
CA ASP A 849 22.95 -6.79 39.86
C ASP A 849 21.93 -5.97 39.05
N VAL A 850 21.65 -6.43 37.84
CA VAL A 850 20.61 -5.87 36.96
C VAL A 850 19.23 -6.06 37.57
N LEU A 851 18.98 -7.19 38.24
CA LEU A 851 17.67 -7.51 38.81
C LEU A 851 17.35 -6.59 39.98
N GLU A 852 18.29 -6.36 40.90
CA GLU A 852 18.12 -5.40 42.00
C GLU A 852 17.82 -3.98 41.49
N TRP A 853 18.54 -3.52 40.46
CA TRP A 853 18.23 -2.24 39.81
C TRP A 853 16.83 -2.22 39.20
N GLN A 854 16.42 -3.31 38.53
CA GLN A 854 15.08 -3.44 37.97
C GLN A 854 13.98 -3.39 39.03
N GLU A 855 14.18 -4.04 40.18
CA GLU A 855 13.24 -4.01 41.30
C GLU A 855 13.07 -2.59 41.86
N MET A 856 14.17 -1.86 42.09
CA MET A 856 14.12 -0.46 42.54
C MET A 856 13.41 0.44 41.51
N VAL A 857 13.73 0.28 40.22
CA VAL A 857 13.07 1.01 39.13
C VAL A 857 11.56 0.76 39.16
N GLU A 858 11.14 -0.50 39.36
CA GLU A 858 9.72 -0.85 39.45
C GLU A 858 9.02 -0.24 40.67
N GLU A 859 9.66 -0.22 41.85
CA GLU A 859 9.11 0.45 43.03
C GLU A 859 8.93 1.95 42.80
N LYS A 860 9.92 2.61 42.21
CA LYS A 860 9.84 4.04 41.93
C LYS A 860 8.76 4.36 40.91
N ILE A 861 8.67 3.57 39.83
CA ILE A 861 7.62 3.70 38.82
C ILE A 861 6.23 3.51 39.45
N LYS A 862 6.05 2.51 40.33
CA LYS A 862 4.78 2.30 41.04
C LYS A 862 4.36 3.52 41.86
N LYS A 863 5.30 4.18 42.54
CA LYS A 863 5.03 5.41 43.30
C LYS A 863 4.59 6.55 42.37
N VAL A 864 5.31 6.79 41.28
CA VAL A 864 4.96 7.82 40.29
C VAL A 864 3.57 7.59 39.68
N LEU A 865 3.27 6.35 39.28
CA LEU A 865 1.95 5.99 38.75
C LEU A 865 0.82 6.21 39.77
N LYS A 866 1.08 5.94 41.05
CA LYS A 866 0.12 6.19 42.13
C LYS A 866 -0.17 7.67 42.28
N ASP A 867 0.85 8.53 42.27
CA ASP A 867 0.66 9.98 42.41
C ASP A 867 -0.18 10.53 41.24
N PHE A 868 0.10 10.12 40.00
CA PHE A 868 -0.70 10.54 38.83
C PHE A 868 -2.14 10.00 38.84
N SER A 869 -2.37 8.82 39.40
CA SER A 869 -3.74 8.27 39.53
C SER A 869 -4.64 9.15 40.41
N THR A 870 -4.07 9.93 41.32
CA THR A 870 -4.81 10.83 42.22
C THR A 870 -5.06 12.22 41.64
N THR A 871 -4.31 12.62 40.61
CA THR A 871 -4.41 13.96 40.00
C THR A 871 -5.32 14.00 38.77
N GLY A 872 -5.81 12.85 38.30
CA GLY A 872 -6.70 12.75 37.13
C GLY A 872 -5.97 12.89 35.78
N ILE A 873 -4.64 12.70 35.75
CA ILE A 873 -3.86 12.76 34.51
C ILE A 873 -3.60 11.36 33.96
N TYR A 874 -3.83 11.19 32.66
CA TYR A 874 -3.48 9.98 31.94
C TYR A 874 -1.99 9.96 31.55
N ILE A 875 -1.25 8.95 32.02
CA ILE A 875 0.07 8.58 31.53
C ILE A 875 0.08 7.07 31.32
N ASP A 876 0.34 6.62 30.09
CA ASP A 876 0.52 5.20 29.81
C ASP A 876 1.83 4.69 30.42
N GLY A 877 1.82 3.47 30.95
CA GLY A 877 2.89 2.85 31.76
C GLY A 877 4.30 3.43 31.56
N VAL A 878 4.82 4.11 32.60
CA VAL A 878 6.11 4.83 32.59
C VAL A 878 7.29 3.95 32.15
N LYS A 879 7.23 2.63 32.41
CA LYS A 879 8.23 1.65 31.97
C LYS A 879 8.42 1.66 30.44
N ASN A 880 7.32 1.71 29.68
CA ASN A 880 7.37 1.74 28.21
C ASN A 880 7.90 3.07 27.70
N ILE A 881 7.52 4.17 28.35
CA ILE A 881 8.04 5.50 28.04
C ILE A 881 9.56 5.52 28.21
N ILE A 882 10.06 5.01 29.34
CA ILE A 882 11.50 4.91 29.61
C ILE A 882 12.21 4.10 28.53
N ASP A 883 11.69 2.92 28.17
CA ASP A 883 12.30 2.06 27.15
C ASP A 883 12.40 2.78 25.79
N ILE A 884 11.31 3.41 25.34
CA ILE A 884 11.27 4.12 24.05
C ILE A 884 12.19 5.34 24.07
N VAL A 885 12.15 6.15 25.13
CA VAL A 885 13.02 7.33 25.27
C VAL A 885 14.49 6.91 25.34
N SER A 886 14.81 5.80 26.01
CA SER A 886 16.20 5.29 26.07
C SER A 886 16.76 4.84 24.71
N LYS A 887 15.88 4.42 23.79
CA LYS A 887 16.22 3.91 22.46
C LYS A 887 16.21 4.99 21.37
N LEU A 888 15.26 5.92 21.44
CA LEU A 888 15.02 6.94 20.41
C LEU A 888 15.38 8.36 20.85
N GLY A 889 15.24 8.67 22.14
CA GLY A 889 15.41 10.02 22.69
C GLY A 889 16.86 10.39 22.96
N SER A 890 17.05 11.40 23.81
CA SER A 890 18.38 11.91 24.16
C SER A 890 19.20 10.86 24.91
N PRO A 891 20.48 10.64 24.54
CA PRO A 891 21.32 9.67 25.21
C PRO A 891 21.68 10.15 26.62
N VAL A 892 21.38 9.33 27.62
CA VAL A 892 21.65 9.63 29.03
C VAL A 892 23.10 9.32 29.43
N SER A 893 23.69 8.27 28.84
CA SER A 893 25.09 7.90 29.11
C SER A 893 26.08 8.74 28.31
N PRO A 894 27.22 9.18 28.92
CA PRO A 894 28.27 9.92 28.20
C PRO A 894 28.77 9.22 26.94
N TRP A 895 28.94 7.89 26.98
CA TRP A 895 29.38 7.11 25.83
C TRP A 895 28.35 7.10 24.70
N LYS A 896 27.07 6.88 25.02
CA LYS A 896 25.99 6.94 24.02
C LYS A 896 25.86 8.33 23.41
N LYS A 897 26.09 9.38 24.21
CA LYS A 897 26.10 10.77 23.74
C LYS A 897 27.22 11.00 22.73
N TYR A 898 28.45 10.66 23.11
CA TYR A 898 29.61 10.69 22.20
C TYR A 898 29.35 9.95 20.89
N LEU A 899 28.86 8.71 20.96
CA LEU A 899 28.57 7.90 19.77
C LEU A 899 27.50 8.53 18.89
N ARG A 900 26.41 9.02 19.47
CA ARG A 900 25.30 9.62 18.72
C ARG A 900 25.72 10.93 18.06
N ASP A 901 26.48 11.77 18.75
CA ASP A 901 26.98 13.05 18.23
C ASP A 901 27.93 12.83 17.04
N ILE A 902 28.90 11.89 17.17
CA ILE A 902 29.81 11.56 16.07
C ILE A 902 29.07 10.89 14.92
N ALA A 903 28.21 9.90 15.20
CA ALA A 903 27.47 9.20 14.16
C ALA A 903 26.61 10.17 13.35
N LYS A 904 25.88 11.07 14.03
CA LYS A 904 25.09 12.11 13.37
C LYS A 904 25.96 12.99 12.48
N LYS A 905 27.04 13.56 13.05
CA LYS A 905 27.88 14.51 12.32
C LYS A 905 28.55 13.87 11.11
N LEU A 906 29.18 12.70 11.28
CA LEU A 906 29.86 12.00 10.18
C LEU A 906 28.88 11.51 9.11
N TYR A 907 27.69 11.05 9.51
CA TYR A 907 26.66 10.65 8.57
C TYR A 907 26.17 11.84 7.73
N GLU A 908 25.90 12.99 8.37
CA GLU A 908 25.48 14.20 7.69
C GLU A 908 26.55 14.75 6.74
N GLU A 909 27.82 14.77 7.15
CA GLU A 909 28.95 15.23 6.33
C GLU A 909 29.27 14.30 5.15
N ARG A 910 28.74 13.07 5.14
CA ARG A 910 28.93 12.12 4.04
C ARG A 910 27.69 12.02 3.14
N TYR A 911 26.55 11.66 3.72
CA TYR A 911 25.34 11.33 2.97
C TYR A 911 24.67 12.57 2.37
N ILE A 912 24.61 13.68 3.12
CA ILE A 912 23.93 14.88 2.62
C ILE A 912 24.67 15.51 1.42
N PRO A 913 26.01 15.57 1.39
CA PRO A 913 26.74 15.93 0.17
C PRO A 913 26.52 15.00 -1.03
N SER A 914 26.30 13.70 -0.85
CA SER A 914 25.94 12.82 -1.97
C SER A 914 24.64 13.25 -2.65
N ARG A 915 23.64 13.65 -1.84
CA ARG A 915 22.36 14.17 -2.35
C ARG A 915 22.54 15.45 -3.16
N LEU A 916 23.51 16.30 -2.83
CA LEU A 916 23.82 17.49 -3.64
C LEU A 916 24.14 17.09 -5.08
N VAL A 917 25.00 16.10 -5.27
CA VAL A 917 25.41 15.65 -6.61
C VAL A 917 24.21 15.11 -7.37
N ASN A 918 23.45 14.20 -6.76
CA ASN A 918 22.32 13.57 -7.43
C ASN A 918 21.19 14.55 -7.75
N ASN A 919 20.93 15.53 -6.87
CA ASN A 919 19.92 16.57 -7.11
C ASN A 919 20.35 17.59 -8.18
N PHE A 920 21.65 17.71 -8.49
CA PHE A 920 22.14 18.57 -9.55
C PHE A 920 21.99 17.94 -10.94
N MET A 921 22.08 16.61 -11.07
CA MET A 921 22.06 15.92 -12.36
C MET A 921 20.83 16.19 -13.26
N PRO A 922 19.60 16.44 -12.75
CA PRO A 922 18.48 16.87 -13.59
C PRO A 922 18.74 18.23 -14.28
N TYR A 923 19.40 19.16 -13.58
CA TYR A 923 19.77 20.48 -14.10
C TYR A 923 20.91 20.38 -15.11
N HIS A 924 21.89 19.50 -14.86
CA HIS A 924 22.90 19.14 -15.85
C HIS A 924 22.27 18.55 -17.11
N THR A 925 21.27 17.69 -16.96
CA THR A 925 20.52 17.11 -18.09
C THR A 925 19.82 18.19 -18.91
N ALA A 926 19.18 19.18 -18.28
CA ALA A 926 18.61 20.33 -18.98
C ALA A 926 19.69 21.10 -19.76
N ALA A 927 20.86 21.35 -19.15
CA ALA A 927 21.98 22.01 -19.80
C ALA A 927 22.49 21.21 -21.02
N LEU A 928 22.56 19.87 -20.92
CA LEU A 928 22.94 19.00 -22.02
C LEU A 928 21.94 19.02 -23.18
N ILE A 929 20.63 19.13 -22.91
CA ILE A 929 19.60 19.29 -23.95
C ILE A 929 19.84 20.58 -24.74
N TYR A 930 20.06 21.69 -24.03
CA TYR A 930 20.37 22.98 -24.66
C TYR A 930 21.67 22.90 -25.48
N HIS A 931 22.71 22.30 -24.91
CA HIS A 931 23.99 22.14 -25.57
C HIS A 931 23.90 21.27 -26.84
N ALA A 932 23.12 20.19 -26.80
CA ALA A 932 22.91 19.34 -27.97
C ALA A 932 22.28 20.11 -29.13
N LEU A 933 21.35 21.04 -28.84
CA LEU A 933 20.76 21.90 -29.86
C LEU A 933 21.77 22.91 -30.42
N GLU A 934 22.61 23.53 -29.58
CA GLU A 934 23.70 24.41 -30.04
C GLU A 934 24.61 23.67 -31.03
N ARG A 935 25.05 22.45 -30.67
CA ARG A 935 25.87 21.60 -31.53
C ARG A 935 25.15 21.19 -32.81
N ALA A 936 23.84 20.94 -32.75
CA ALA A 936 23.04 20.63 -33.93
C ALA A 936 22.94 21.82 -34.88
N ARG A 937 22.77 23.05 -34.35
CA ARG A 937 22.73 24.29 -35.13
C ARG A 937 24.08 24.64 -35.76
N GLU A 938 25.17 24.38 -35.06
CA GLU A 938 26.53 24.53 -35.61
C GLU A 938 26.75 23.61 -36.82
N ARG A 939 26.14 22.42 -36.84
CA ARG A 939 26.22 21.48 -37.96
C ARG A 939 25.18 21.76 -39.04
N ASN A 940 24.02 22.28 -38.67
CA ASN A 940 22.92 22.60 -39.57
C ASN A 940 22.21 23.88 -39.09
N PRO A 941 22.50 25.03 -39.71
CA PRO A 941 21.89 26.32 -39.33
C PRO A 941 20.35 26.36 -39.46
N ASN A 942 19.74 25.41 -40.18
CA ASN A 942 18.28 25.31 -40.35
C ASN A 942 17.58 24.65 -39.15
N VAL A 943 18.32 24.16 -38.15
CA VAL A 943 17.72 23.64 -36.91
C VAL A 943 17.06 24.81 -36.15
N HIS A 944 15.79 24.63 -35.78
CA HIS A 944 14.97 25.60 -35.07
C HIS A 944 15.61 26.13 -33.77
N ASP A 945 15.17 27.29 -33.32
CA ASP A 945 15.64 27.90 -32.06
C ASP A 945 14.96 27.28 -30.84
N PHE A 946 15.45 27.56 -29.63
CA PHE A 946 14.95 27.00 -28.37
C PHE A 946 13.44 27.22 -28.18
N LYS A 947 12.91 28.37 -28.63
CA LYS A 947 11.48 28.74 -28.52
C LYS A 947 10.54 27.90 -29.40
N GLU A 948 11.08 27.18 -30.36
CA GLU A 948 10.31 26.35 -31.31
C GLU A 948 10.57 24.86 -31.09
N PHE A 949 11.42 24.51 -30.12
CA PHE A 949 11.79 23.13 -29.84
C PHE A 949 10.84 22.46 -28.85
N SER A 950 10.49 21.20 -29.14
CA SER A 950 9.69 20.36 -28.25
C SER A 950 10.56 19.35 -27.50
N VAL A 951 10.48 19.35 -26.17
CA VAL A 951 11.19 18.40 -25.30
C VAL A 951 10.21 17.35 -24.78
N GLY A 952 10.49 16.07 -25.02
CA GLY A 952 9.78 14.96 -24.38
C GLY A 952 10.41 14.62 -23.03
N ILE A 953 9.62 14.62 -21.96
CA ILE A 953 10.03 14.14 -20.63
C ILE A 953 9.13 12.99 -20.19
N GLN A 954 9.66 12.06 -19.40
CA GLN A 954 8.86 11.00 -18.80
C GLN A 954 8.15 11.53 -17.55
N ALA A 955 7.01 10.94 -17.22
CA ALA A 955 6.33 11.23 -15.98
C ALA A 955 6.99 10.52 -14.76
N SER A 956 6.95 11.16 -13.58
CA SER A 956 7.29 10.57 -12.29
C SER A 956 6.51 9.27 -12.06
N TYR A 957 7.23 8.23 -11.67
CA TYR A 957 6.79 6.84 -11.52
C TYR A 957 5.53 6.62 -10.63
N LYS A 958 5.16 7.56 -9.75
CA LYS A 958 3.94 7.49 -8.91
C LYS A 958 3.10 8.77 -9.01
N PRO A 959 2.07 8.81 -9.88
CA PRO A 959 1.12 9.91 -9.88
C PRO A 959 0.33 9.94 -8.56
N GLY A 960 0.23 11.11 -7.92
CA GLY A 960 -0.67 11.41 -6.81
C GLY A 960 -0.03 11.33 -5.42
N VAL A 961 1.30 11.27 -5.34
CA VAL A 961 2.03 11.27 -4.07
C VAL A 961 2.54 12.68 -3.78
N GLN A 962 2.30 13.18 -2.56
CA GLN A 962 2.68 14.54 -2.10
C GLN A 962 4.17 14.88 -2.23
N ASP A 963 5.03 13.91 -2.52
CA ASP A 963 6.48 14.05 -2.44
C ASP A 963 7.21 13.83 -3.77
N SER A 964 6.52 14.10 -4.88
CA SER A 964 7.10 14.23 -6.24
C SER A 964 8.21 15.30 -6.32
N ARG A 965 8.32 16.15 -5.29
CA ARG A 965 9.48 17.00 -5.01
C ARG A 965 10.79 16.21 -5.12
N LEU A 966 10.86 15.02 -4.55
CA LEU A 966 12.06 14.18 -4.61
C LEU A 966 12.09 13.33 -5.88
N SER A 967 11.60 13.80 -7.03
CA SER A 967 11.69 13.06 -8.30
C SER A 967 12.51 13.80 -9.34
N THR A 968 13.41 13.07 -10.00
CA THR A 968 14.29 13.55 -11.07
C THR A 968 13.52 14.19 -12.21
N GLU A 969 12.36 13.62 -12.58
CA GLU A 969 11.53 14.11 -13.68
C GLU A 969 10.93 15.48 -13.39
N PHE A 970 10.53 15.73 -12.14
CA PHE A 970 9.98 17.02 -11.74
C PHE A 970 11.08 18.09 -11.62
N GLU A 971 12.26 17.75 -11.12
CA GLU A 971 13.42 18.66 -11.13
C GLU A 971 13.83 19.06 -12.56
N LEU A 972 13.81 18.10 -13.50
CA LEU A 972 14.09 18.39 -14.91
C LEU A 972 13.02 19.32 -15.52
N PHE A 973 11.74 19.10 -15.21
CA PHE A 973 10.66 20.01 -15.63
C PHE A 973 10.88 21.43 -15.08
N LEU A 974 11.22 21.57 -13.80
CA LEU A 974 11.51 22.88 -13.20
C LEU A 974 12.75 23.55 -13.82
N ALA A 975 13.77 22.76 -14.18
CA ALA A 975 14.96 23.24 -14.85
C ALA A 975 14.66 23.79 -16.26
N LEU A 976 13.86 23.06 -17.06
CA LEU A 976 13.47 23.46 -18.42
C LEU A 976 12.50 24.66 -18.43
N THR A 977 11.61 24.73 -17.44
CA THR A 977 10.67 25.87 -17.30
C THR A 977 11.28 27.09 -16.62
N LYS A 978 12.50 26.97 -16.09
CA LYS A 978 13.20 28.04 -15.35
C LYS A 978 12.38 28.65 -14.21
N SER A 979 11.56 27.83 -13.54
CA SER A 979 10.78 28.29 -12.39
C SER A 979 11.71 28.68 -11.24
N ASP A 980 11.57 29.86 -10.65
CA ASP A 980 12.37 30.26 -9.48
C ASP A 980 12.10 29.38 -8.25
N GLU A 981 10.97 28.66 -8.24
CA GLU A 981 10.71 27.64 -7.23
C GLU A 981 11.78 26.54 -7.24
N ARG A 982 12.50 26.32 -8.36
CA ARG A 982 13.66 25.42 -8.46
C ARG A 982 14.78 25.83 -7.48
N LEU A 983 15.01 27.13 -7.33
CA LEU A 983 16.09 27.68 -6.51
C LEU A 983 15.78 27.54 -5.01
N ASN A 984 14.51 27.62 -4.62
CA ASN A 984 14.10 27.46 -3.23
C ASN A 984 14.30 26.03 -2.69
N ARG A 985 14.52 25.06 -3.60
CA ARG A 985 14.65 23.63 -3.27
C ARG A 985 16.10 23.18 -3.21
N MET A 986 17.04 24.00 -3.69
CA MET A 986 18.47 23.77 -3.56
C MET A 986 19.01 24.38 -2.26
N ARG A 987 19.44 23.52 -1.34
CA ARG A 987 20.05 23.94 -0.06
C ARG A 987 21.33 24.75 -0.26
N TRP A 988 22.20 24.35 -1.20
CA TRP A 988 23.54 24.91 -1.32
C TRP A 988 23.56 26.16 -2.19
N ARG A 989 23.97 27.29 -1.59
CA ARG A 989 24.03 28.60 -2.25
C ARG A 989 24.90 28.60 -3.51
N TRP A 990 26.11 28.06 -3.43
CA TRP A 990 27.02 28.03 -4.58
C TRP A 990 26.45 27.23 -5.76
N LEU A 991 25.72 26.14 -5.48
CA LEU A 991 25.10 25.31 -6.51
C LEU A 991 23.96 26.06 -7.20
N ARG A 992 23.14 26.80 -6.42
CA ARG A 992 22.11 27.70 -6.95
C ARG A 992 22.70 28.72 -7.92
N GLU A 993 23.81 29.35 -7.53
CA GLU A 993 24.50 30.35 -8.35
C GLU A 993 25.01 29.75 -9.67
N ILE A 994 25.54 28.53 -9.64
CA ILE A 994 25.99 27.82 -10.86
C ILE A 994 24.80 27.49 -11.77
N VAL A 995 23.73 26.90 -11.24
CA VAL A 995 22.56 26.50 -12.02
C VAL A 995 21.93 27.71 -12.70
N HIS A 996 21.75 28.80 -11.95
CA HIS A 996 21.25 30.08 -12.45
C HIS A 996 22.16 30.62 -13.58
N LYS A 997 23.48 30.67 -13.37
CA LYS A 997 24.43 31.18 -14.37
C LYS A 997 24.36 30.43 -15.71
N TYR A 998 24.16 29.11 -15.68
CA TYR A 998 24.22 28.28 -16.89
C TYR A 998 22.89 28.13 -17.62
N LEU A 999 21.78 27.95 -16.91
CA LEU A 999 20.48 27.70 -17.53
C LEU A 999 19.78 28.98 -17.98
N ASP A 1000 19.99 30.10 -17.27
CA ASP A 1000 19.12 31.27 -17.44
C ASP A 1000 19.40 32.03 -18.73
N LYS A 1001 20.56 31.82 -19.36
CA LYS A 1001 20.91 32.39 -20.67
C LYS A 1001 20.15 31.81 -21.87
N TYR A 1002 19.53 30.64 -21.73
CA TYR A 1002 18.76 29.99 -22.82
C TYR A 1002 17.34 30.56 -22.93
N ASP A 1003 16.49 30.09 -23.83
CA ASP A 1003 15.04 30.33 -23.73
C ASP A 1003 14.34 29.09 -23.17
N VAL A 1004 13.11 29.27 -22.65
CA VAL A 1004 12.24 28.14 -22.29
C VAL A 1004 11.88 27.39 -23.59
N PRO A 1005 11.88 26.04 -23.60
CA PRO A 1005 11.45 25.29 -24.78
C PRO A 1005 10.03 25.68 -25.21
N GLY A 1006 9.78 25.71 -26.52
CA GLY A 1006 8.44 25.99 -27.06
C GLY A 1006 7.37 25.02 -26.55
N GLU A 1007 7.75 23.76 -26.35
CA GLU A 1007 6.87 22.74 -25.79
C GLU A 1007 7.63 21.77 -24.88
N ILE A 1008 6.99 21.36 -23.78
CA ILE A 1008 7.42 20.24 -22.95
C ILE A 1008 6.29 19.21 -22.93
N ARG A 1009 6.49 18.06 -23.60
CA ARG A 1009 5.53 16.96 -23.61
C ARG A 1009 5.87 15.95 -22.54
N VAL A 1010 4.88 15.60 -21.72
CA VAL A 1010 4.98 14.48 -20.79
C VAL A 1010 4.56 13.23 -21.55
N ILE A 1011 5.49 12.28 -21.69
CA ILE A 1011 5.31 11.04 -22.43
C ILE A 1011 5.25 9.90 -21.40
N ASP A 1012 4.04 9.58 -20.94
CA ASP A 1012 3.85 8.46 -20.02
C ASP A 1012 2.49 7.75 -20.24
N PRO A 1013 2.48 6.42 -20.40
CA PRO A 1013 1.24 5.67 -20.62
C PRO A 1013 0.39 5.47 -19.36
N LEU A 1014 0.87 5.88 -18.17
CA LEU A 1014 0.29 5.57 -16.86
C LEU A 1014 -0.34 6.77 -16.16
N ILE A 1015 -0.06 7.98 -16.65
CA ILE A 1015 -0.47 9.23 -16.01
C ILE A 1015 -1.40 9.98 -16.95
N ASP A 1016 -2.63 10.19 -16.48
CA ASP A 1016 -3.57 11.11 -17.11
C ASP A 1016 -3.13 12.57 -16.89
N VAL A 1017 -3.50 13.48 -17.81
CA VAL A 1017 -3.09 14.90 -17.77
C VAL A 1017 -3.45 15.55 -16.42
N ASP A 1018 -4.63 15.25 -15.89
CA ASP A 1018 -5.09 15.76 -14.58
C ASP A 1018 -4.31 15.17 -13.40
N SER A 1019 -3.65 14.02 -13.58
CA SER A 1019 -2.87 13.32 -12.56
C SER A 1019 -1.41 13.73 -12.55
N TRP A 1020 -0.91 14.37 -13.63
CA TRP A 1020 0.41 14.99 -13.71
C TRP A 1020 0.47 16.32 -12.95
N LEU A 1021 -0.59 17.13 -13.08
CA LEU A 1021 -0.72 18.44 -12.47
C LEU A 1021 -1.15 18.31 -11.00
N PHE A 1022 -0.21 17.96 -10.12
CA PHE A 1022 -0.48 17.61 -8.71
C PHE A 1022 -1.23 18.68 -7.90
N ASP A 1023 -2.25 18.23 -7.15
CA ASP A 1023 -2.90 18.92 -6.03
C ASP A 1023 -2.09 18.73 -4.72
N SER A 1024 -0.80 19.04 -4.79
CA SER A 1024 -0.05 19.41 -3.58
C SER A 1024 0.04 20.93 -3.57
N SER A 1025 0.46 21.52 -2.46
CA SER A 1025 0.67 22.98 -2.32
C SER A 1025 1.61 23.62 -3.38
N ILE A 1026 2.18 22.83 -4.29
CA ILE A 1026 2.91 23.26 -5.48
C ILE A 1026 1.90 23.77 -6.52
N ARG A 1027 2.00 25.06 -6.78
CA ARG A 1027 0.97 25.94 -7.32
C ARG A 1027 0.79 25.81 -8.83
N LEU A 1028 1.03 24.68 -9.48
CA LEU A 1028 0.82 24.61 -10.95
C LEU A 1028 -0.66 24.65 -11.29
N LYS A 1029 -1.48 23.76 -10.71
CA LYS A 1029 -2.94 23.80 -10.91
C LYS A 1029 -3.56 25.06 -10.28
N ASN A 1030 -3.19 25.37 -9.04
CA ASN A 1030 -3.67 26.59 -8.37
C ASN A 1030 -3.18 27.88 -9.07
N GLY A 1031 -2.01 27.86 -9.67
CA GLY A 1031 -1.43 28.97 -10.44
C GLY A 1031 -2.08 29.10 -11.80
N ALA A 1032 -2.31 27.98 -12.50
CA ALA A 1032 -3.10 27.93 -13.72
C ALA A 1032 -4.53 28.42 -13.47
N GLU A 1033 -5.18 27.99 -12.39
CA GLU A 1033 -6.50 28.50 -11.99
C GLU A 1033 -6.46 29.98 -11.64
N LYS A 1034 -5.44 30.46 -10.91
CA LYS A 1034 -5.27 31.90 -10.65
C LYS A 1034 -5.07 32.72 -11.92
N ILE A 1035 -4.27 32.22 -12.86
CA ILE A 1035 -4.06 32.86 -14.16
C ILE A 1035 -5.37 32.84 -14.95
N LYS A 1036 -6.06 31.70 -15.00
CA LYS A 1036 -7.36 31.57 -15.67
C LYS A 1036 -8.38 32.56 -15.10
N MET A 1037 -8.54 32.60 -13.78
CA MET A 1037 -9.41 33.57 -13.11
C MET A 1037 -9.00 35.00 -13.41
N PHE A 1038 -7.69 35.31 -13.33
CA PHE A 1038 -7.18 36.64 -13.68
C PHE A 1038 -7.55 37.03 -15.12
N LEU A 1039 -7.40 36.11 -16.08
CA LEU A 1039 -7.75 36.36 -17.49
C LEU A 1039 -9.25 36.62 -17.66
N LEU A 1040 -10.10 35.78 -17.06
CA LEU A 1040 -11.56 35.93 -17.10
C LEU A 1040 -12.01 37.24 -16.45
N GLU A 1041 -11.33 37.70 -15.39
CA GLU A 1041 -11.66 38.95 -14.68
C GLU A 1041 -11.14 40.21 -15.38
N ASN A 1042 -9.98 40.14 -16.04
CA ASN A 1042 -9.27 41.32 -16.56
C ASN A 1042 -9.39 41.48 -18.08
N ILE A 1043 -9.90 40.49 -18.80
CA ILE A 1043 -10.08 40.53 -20.26
C ILE A 1043 -11.58 40.44 -20.58
N PRO A 1044 -12.24 41.56 -20.91
CA PRO A 1044 -13.68 41.57 -21.17
C PRO A 1044 -14.06 40.66 -22.34
N GLY A 1045 -14.98 39.71 -22.10
CA GLY A 1045 -15.55 38.85 -23.14
C GLY A 1045 -14.76 37.60 -23.49
N ILE A 1046 -13.62 37.32 -22.82
CA ILE A 1046 -12.88 36.06 -23.01
C ILE A 1046 -13.60 34.90 -22.29
N SER A 1047 -13.74 33.76 -22.96
CA SER A 1047 -14.27 32.52 -22.37
C SER A 1047 -13.17 31.50 -22.07
N GLU A 1048 -13.48 30.44 -21.32
CA GLU A 1048 -12.53 29.32 -21.12
C GLU A 1048 -12.18 28.64 -22.45
N ASP A 1049 -13.12 28.54 -23.39
CA ASP A 1049 -12.89 27.98 -24.72
C ASP A 1049 -11.91 28.86 -25.53
N ASP A 1050 -12.01 30.18 -25.42
CA ASP A 1050 -11.06 31.11 -26.06
C ASP A 1050 -9.64 30.97 -25.47
N ILE A 1051 -9.52 30.73 -24.16
CA ILE A 1051 -8.23 30.46 -23.51
C ILE A 1051 -7.62 29.17 -24.07
N ILE A 1052 -8.42 28.10 -24.20
CA ILE A 1052 -7.98 26.82 -24.76
C ILE A 1052 -7.54 26.99 -26.22
N LEU A 1053 -8.35 27.66 -27.04
CA LEU A 1053 -8.03 27.91 -28.45
C LEU A 1053 -6.75 28.73 -28.62
N ASN A 1054 -6.53 29.74 -27.78
CA ASN A 1054 -5.29 30.52 -27.79
C ASN A 1054 -4.08 29.69 -27.35
N LEU A 1055 -4.22 28.83 -26.34
CA LEU A 1055 -3.18 27.88 -25.95
C LEU A 1055 -2.83 26.91 -27.09
N GLU A 1056 -3.84 26.39 -27.80
CA GLU A 1056 -3.66 25.49 -28.93
C GLU A 1056 -3.00 26.19 -30.13
N LYS A 1057 -3.36 27.45 -30.39
CA LYS A 1057 -2.90 28.21 -31.57
C LYS A 1057 -1.55 28.91 -31.35
N PHE A 1058 -1.30 29.46 -30.17
CA PHE A 1058 -0.15 30.32 -29.88
C PHE A 1058 0.74 29.78 -28.75
N GLY A 1059 0.34 28.72 -28.06
CA GLY A 1059 1.13 28.12 -26.98
C GLY A 1059 1.46 29.12 -25.87
N VAL A 1060 2.74 29.18 -25.50
CA VAL A 1060 3.27 30.06 -24.46
C VAL A 1060 3.49 31.51 -24.91
N ASP A 1061 3.28 31.82 -26.20
CA ASP A 1061 3.40 33.19 -26.71
C ASP A 1061 2.16 34.03 -26.36
N PHE A 1062 2.05 34.31 -25.07
CA PHE A 1062 0.92 35.02 -24.46
C PHE A 1062 0.68 36.40 -25.10
N LEU A 1063 1.70 37.01 -25.69
CA LEU A 1063 1.57 38.32 -26.34
C LEU A 1063 0.76 38.26 -27.64
N GLU A 1064 0.79 37.12 -28.33
CA GLU A 1064 0.10 36.89 -29.61
C GLU A 1064 -1.33 36.37 -29.44
N TRP A 1065 -1.76 36.08 -28.21
CA TRP A 1065 -3.11 35.61 -27.92
C TRP A 1065 -4.16 36.64 -28.36
N ILE A 1066 -5.17 36.15 -29.05
CA ILE A 1066 -6.31 36.92 -29.55
C ILE A 1066 -7.32 37.04 -28.42
N ILE A 1067 -7.66 38.28 -28.09
CA ILE A 1067 -8.55 38.65 -26.98
C ILE A 1067 -9.79 39.42 -27.43
N GLY A 1068 -9.98 39.57 -28.73
CA GLY A 1068 -11.13 40.23 -29.32
C GLY A 1068 -10.94 40.51 -30.80
N ILE A 1069 -11.94 41.13 -31.41
CA ILE A 1069 -11.93 41.58 -32.79
C ILE A 1069 -12.28 43.07 -32.79
N ASP A 1070 -11.57 43.88 -33.57
CA ASP A 1070 -11.84 45.30 -33.71
C ASP A 1070 -13.06 45.59 -34.60
N SER A 1071 -13.46 46.85 -34.69
CA SER A 1071 -14.62 47.28 -35.48
C SER A 1071 -14.51 47.03 -36.99
N ASN A 1072 -13.32 46.69 -37.49
CA ASN A 1072 -13.03 46.43 -38.90
C ASN A 1072 -12.78 44.93 -39.17
N GLY A 1073 -12.96 44.06 -38.17
CA GLY A 1073 -12.73 42.62 -38.31
C GLY A 1073 -11.28 42.18 -38.06
N GLY A 1074 -10.40 43.06 -37.59
CA GLY A 1074 -9.01 42.73 -37.24
C GLY A 1074 -8.88 42.06 -35.87
N GLU A 1075 -7.98 41.09 -35.74
CA GLU A 1075 -7.69 40.41 -34.46
C GLU A 1075 -7.01 41.39 -33.48
N ILE A 1076 -7.56 41.55 -32.27
CA ILE A 1076 -6.94 42.30 -31.16
C ILE A 1076 -6.13 41.32 -30.33
N LYS A 1077 -4.82 41.57 -30.16
CA LYS A 1077 -3.91 40.71 -29.41
C LYS A 1077 -3.55 41.28 -28.03
N ILE A 1078 -3.03 40.45 -27.13
CA ILE A 1078 -2.61 40.88 -25.78
C ILE A 1078 -1.56 41.99 -25.81
N LYS A 1079 -0.61 41.94 -26.77
CA LYS A 1079 0.38 43.01 -26.96
C LYS A 1079 -0.23 44.38 -27.23
N ASP A 1080 -1.44 44.43 -27.79
CA ASP A 1080 -2.18 45.66 -28.07
C ASP A 1080 -2.87 46.23 -26.81
N ARG A 1081 -2.86 45.46 -25.71
CA ARG A 1081 -3.39 45.82 -24.39
C ARG A 1081 -2.31 45.69 -23.30
N PRO A 1082 -1.25 46.54 -23.32
CA PRO A 1082 -0.10 46.43 -22.41
C PRO A 1082 -0.41 46.52 -20.92
N ARG A 1083 -1.60 47.05 -20.55
CA ARG A 1083 -2.05 47.12 -19.16
C ARG A 1083 -2.36 45.74 -18.56
N ILE A 1084 -2.84 44.80 -19.37
CA ILE A 1084 -3.10 43.42 -18.94
C ILE A 1084 -1.78 42.77 -18.50
N ILE A 1085 -0.71 42.96 -19.29
CA ILE A 1085 0.64 42.46 -18.99
C ILE A 1085 1.18 43.10 -17.71
N LEU A 1086 0.98 44.41 -17.51
CA LEU A 1086 1.37 45.10 -16.28
C LEU A 1086 0.66 44.52 -15.05
N ASN A 1087 -0.65 44.32 -15.13
CA ASN A 1087 -1.46 43.79 -14.04
C ASN A 1087 -1.04 42.36 -13.68
N LEU A 1088 -0.78 41.52 -14.69
CA LEU A 1088 -0.30 40.14 -14.49
C LEU A 1088 1.06 40.11 -13.79
N SER A 1089 1.97 41.01 -14.17
CA SER A 1089 3.33 41.10 -13.62
C SER A 1089 3.44 41.93 -12.34
N GLN A 1090 2.37 42.62 -11.92
CA GLN A 1090 2.43 43.61 -10.84
C GLN A 1090 2.93 43.03 -9.52
N LYS A 1091 2.44 41.85 -9.15
CA LYS A 1091 2.85 41.17 -7.92
C LYS A 1091 4.33 40.80 -7.94
N ILE A 1092 4.82 40.29 -9.07
CA ILE A 1092 6.23 39.91 -9.25
C ILE A 1092 7.13 41.16 -9.12
N LEU A 1093 6.73 42.27 -9.75
CA LEU A 1093 7.46 43.53 -9.65
C LEU A 1093 7.53 44.07 -8.21
N MET A 1094 6.46 43.88 -7.43
CA MET A 1094 6.45 44.23 -6.01
C MET A 1094 7.35 43.33 -5.16
N ASP A 1095 7.38 42.04 -5.47
CA ASP A 1095 8.26 41.07 -4.80
C ASP A 1095 9.74 41.42 -5.09
N PHE A 1096 10.03 42.03 -6.25
CA PHE A 1096 11.33 42.63 -6.59
C PHE A 1096 11.60 43.99 -5.92
N GLY A 1097 10.73 44.44 -5.02
CA GLY A 1097 10.93 45.64 -4.20
C GLY A 1097 10.44 46.94 -4.82
N LEU A 1098 9.69 46.90 -5.93
CA LEU A 1098 9.10 48.11 -6.53
C LEU A 1098 7.78 48.47 -5.83
N SER A 1099 7.60 49.73 -5.45
CA SER A 1099 6.31 50.20 -4.95
C SER A 1099 5.27 50.31 -6.07
N LYS A 1100 3.97 50.34 -5.73
CA LYS A 1100 2.89 50.62 -6.71
C LYS A 1100 3.18 51.88 -7.54
N LYS A 1101 3.78 52.89 -6.91
CA LYS A 1101 4.10 54.17 -7.53
C LYS A 1101 5.23 54.01 -8.56
N ASP A 1102 6.30 53.29 -8.21
CA ASP A 1102 7.42 53.02 -9.13
C ASP A 1102 6.98 52.23 -10.36
N ILE A 1103 6.11 51.24 -10.17
CA ILE A 1103 5.54 50.42 -11.26
C ILE A 1103 4.75 51.30 -12.24
N GLU A 1104 3.92 52.21 -11.71
CA GLU A 1104 3.08 53.09 -12.53
C GLU A 1104 3.90 54.14 -13.30
N GLU A 1105 4.90 54.75 -12.64
CA GLU A 1105 5.79 55.73 -13.26
C GLU A 1105 6.67 55.09 -14.34
N ASN A 1106 7.23 53.91 -14.07
CA ASN A 1106 8.03 53.19 -15.05
C ASN A 1106 7.20 52.69 -16.22
N PHE A 1107 5.96 52.23 -15.99
CA PHE A 1107 5.07 51.83 -17.08
C PHE A 1107 4.71 53.02 -17.98
N LYS A 1108 4.44 54.20 -17.42
CA LYS A 1108 4.20 55.41 -18.23
C LYS A 1108 5.42 55.81 -19.07
N LYS A 1109 6.63 55.60 -18.55
CA LYS A 1109 7.87 56.05 -19.19
C LYS A 1109 8.46 55.04 -20.19
N TYR A 1110 8.33 53.75 -19.91
CA TYR A 1110 9.01 52.68 -20.64
C TYR A 1110 8.06 51.58 -21.15
N GLY A 1111 6.75 51.67 -20.85
CA GLY A 1111 5.78 50.63 -21.19
C GLY A 1111 6.09 49.29 -20.53
N ILE A 1112 5.79 48.20 -21.24
CA ILE A 1112 6.07 46.81 -20.83
C ILE A 1112 7.52 46.35 -21.11
N ALA A 1113 8.41 47.26 -21.53
CA ALA A 1113 9.81 46.95 -21.76
C ALA A 1113 10.58 46.89 -20.44
N PHE A 1114 10.32 45.87 -19.62
CA PHE A 1114 10.85 45.72 -18.26
C PHE A 1114 12.40 45.80 -18.19
N SER A 1115 13.10 45.35 -19.23
CA SER A 1115 14.57 45.44 -19.34
C SER A 1115 15.11 46.88 -19.33
N LYS A 1116 14.26 47.87 -19.64
CA LYS A 1116 14.62 49.30 -19.61
C LYS A 1116 14.34 49.95 -18.25
N TRP A 1117 13.67 49.27 -17.32
CA TRP A 1117 13.30 49.82 -16.02
C TRP A 1117 14.55 49.93 -15.12
N PRO A 1118 14.89 51.13 -14.62
CA PRO A 1118 16.14 51.36 -13.89
C PRO A 1118 16.34 50.46 -12.67
N GLN A 1119 15.27 50.25 -11.90
CA GLN A 1119 15.27 49.47 -10.66
C GLN A 1119 15.43 47.97 -10.90
N LEU A 1120 15.10 47.50 -12.12
CA LEU A 1120 15.26 46.09 -12.50
C LEU A 1120 16.66 45.81 -13.07
N LYS A 1121 17.44 46.83 -13.47
CA LYS A 1121 18.80 46.64 -14.01
C LYS A 1121 19.80 46.09 -12.99
N SER A 1122 19.55 46.28 -11.69
CA SER A 1122 20.40 45.79 -10.60
C SER A 1122 19.98 44.43 -10.06
N ILE A 1123 18.81 43.95 -10.46
CA ILE A 1123 18.25 42.66 -10.05
C ILE A 1123 18.70 41.67 -11.12
N LYS A 1124 19.66 40.80 -10.77
CA LYS A 1124 20.18 39.78 -11.67
C LYS A 1124 19.24 38.60 -11.75
#